data_AF-A0A968P7A0-F1
#
_entry.id   AF-A0A968P7A0-F1
#
_cell.length_a   1.000
_cell.length_b   1.000
_cell.length_c   1.000
_cell.angle_alpha   90.00
_cell.angle_beta   90.00
_cell.angle_gamma   90.00
#
_symmetry.space_group_name_H-M   'P 1'
#
loop_
_entity.id
_entity.type
_entity.pdbx_description
1 polymer ?
#
loop_
_entity_poly.entity_id
_entity_poly.type
_entity_poly.pdbx_seq_one_letter_code
_entity_poly.pdbx_strand_id
1 'polypeptide(L)'
;MKANRNLIVFILAAVLAVPAQASLMRIYYPDIEQGSATLVVSPTGKALLVDAGSGIRSSDDDVVELIRDLINQGVITDFAYTVATHYDEDHIGRMDDVLNFGVVSSGAVAYDRGTDGGTPGTFAYNDYATAAANHSRTTITPNTTIDLGGGVSVRCYVRNAELPNATTVDLTGTDQQENARSAAVVVSYGDVDVWIGGDLTGNASLNFADVEGAVAPFAGDLDVYTFNHHGSNSSSTQDFLDVIQAEVGIVQVSRDNTFGHPRAEVVQRFLDTLDSNGNEPIVFQQNPGDPADNRSDNSLATYIHDSDDLAAGQPLGLPATITLLSDGTSYQIFGGVVAPVKLAADAGLGTLGDYPPAVIETWRSPLVPTAAQSVTVSAEIHDEASFSAQIVYTVDGVSQTPVAMSQVGSTAVWEGTIPAQSNGAKVAYRVEATGSSQTGSGFTWGYFSGTTPIATLRQNDSDGLLVPMRYHARVQGKLTVAPGVFNTFVSQIWVQDAAGDGIQIFDGSILSLALGDEAIFIGSLEQFGGQTQLNIVQDWGNFGATYVSSNTAPSPVVRTVGSIGEAYEGELVRLNGVSIVSGGGQIYGSGDSNLTVTDNGGTSTVVVRIDEDTDIPGANTPTQAFDVIGIVSQYDASHPFTSGYQILPRSKADFITDEVNHPDVIISEIHADPHGTEGDANGDGTVSSTHDEFVEIWNTSYAAVDVSSWQIHDGTGLRFTFPASTVIPAREAAVVFGGGSPTGDFGNAAANGLVFTATLGLNNTGDTVTLKDDLGATVQSVTYGSEGGDDQSLTRSPDFTNAPFVKHTVADTDDASRFSPGTTIFGDAFTVPPGAVLLTEVMYDPTGADGGLEWVEICNTTDQAIDLSKLSLGWGGNDYTSGSITLEGTLPANGVWVIGGPTSSASNASPSLDDAVELLPNLQNSGATADGVALFNFTASHVKSTTVPVDAVIYGTSNTNNLLDETGAAGAVDVGDAPSGQTVERTEPGRSLGHPAGAD
;
A
#
# COMPACT_ATOMS: atom_id res chain seq x y z
N MET A 1 -45.44 -25.15 46.43
CA MET A 1 -44.88 -25.45 47.78
C MET A 1 -43.53 -26.15 47.60
N LYS A 2 -42.57 -25.95 48.52
CA LYS A 2 -41.13 -26.26 48.37
C LYS A 2 -40.51 -25.33 47.31
N ALA A 3 -39.99 -24.13 47.62
CA ALA A 3 -39.09 -23.65 48.68
C ALA A 3 -37.60 -23.87 48.34
N ASN A 4 -36.97 -22.78 47.92
CA ASN A 4 -35.55 -22.74 47.52
C ASN A 4 -34.65 -22.89 48.75
N ARG A 5 -33.48 -23.52 48.57
CA ARG A 5 -32.38 -23.52 49.54
C ARG A 5 -31.25 -22.66 48.99
N ASN A 6 -31.07 -21.47 49.55
CA ASN A 6 -29.89 -20.66 49.25
C ASN A 6 -28.68 -21.29 49.96
N LEU A 7 -27.68 -21.71 49.20
CA LEU A 7 -26.37 -22.10 49.72
C LEU A 7 -25.43 -20.90 49.53
N ILE A 8 -25.25 -20.10 50.57
CA ILE A 8 -24.28 -19.00 50.55
C ILE A 8 -22.89 -19.60 50.76
N VAL A 9 -22.10 -19.66 49.69
CA VAL A 9 -20.68 -19.97 49.75
C VAL A 9 -19.94 -18.67 50.04
N PHE A 10 -19.40 -18.53 51.24
CA PHE A 10 -18.41 -17.48 51.53
C PHE A 10 -17.09 -17.86 50.85
N ILE A 11 -16.88 -17.38 49.62
CA ILE A 11 -15.54 -17.29 49.07
C ILE A 11 -14.84 -16.18 49.86
N LEU A 12 -13.94 -16.58 50.76
CA LEU A 12 -13.05 -15.65 51.44
C LEU A 12 -11.99 -15.20 50.44
N ALA A 13 -12.32 -14.18 49.65
CA ALA A 13 -11.35 -13.54 48.78
C ALA A 13 -10.24 -12.96 49.66
N ALA A 14 -9.08 -13.60 49.63
CA ALA A 14 -7.87 -12.99 50.15
C ALA A 14 -7.54 -11.83 49.22
N VAL A 15 -8.02 -10.64 49.56
CA VAL A 15 -7.47 -9.39 49.01
C VAL A 15 -6.03 -9.34 49.46
N LEU A 16 -5.14 -9.86 48.61
CA LEU A 16 -3.76 -9.43 48.59
C LEU A 16 -3.84 -7.91 48.45
N ALA A 17 -3.41 -7.19 49.48
CA ALA A 17 -3.15 -5.78 49.33
C ALA A 17 -2.05 -5.69 48.27
N VAL A 18 -2.40 -5.16 47.08
CA VAL A 18 -1.41 -4.72 46.12
C VAL A 18 -0.46 -3.82 46.90
N PRO A 19 0.86 -4.08 46.92
CA PRO A 19 1.79 -3.19 47.59
C PRO A 19 1.55 -1.79 47.02
N ALA A 20 1.42 -0.79 47.89
CA ALA A 20 1.21 0.57 47.44
C ALA A 20 2.42 0.94 46.56
N GLN A 21 2.19 1.08 45.26
CA GLN A 21 3.19 1.58 44.33
C GLN A 21 3.70 2.91 44.89
N ALA A 22 5.02 3.08 44.95
CA ALA A 22 5.58 4.36 45.37
C ALA A 22 5.00 5.47 44.49
N SER A 23 4.73 6.62 45.08
CA SER A 23 4.07 7.75 44.42
C SER A 23 5.03 8.43 43.44
N LEU A 24 5.44 7.71 42.39
CA LEU A 24 6.44 8.18 41.46
C LEU A 24 5.82 9.09 40.39
N MET A 25 6.33 10.32 40.31
CA MET A 25 6.28 11.09 39.07
C MET A 25 7.22 10.44 38.06
N ARG A 26 6.84 10.48 36.78
CA ARG A 26 7.64 10.03 35.65
C ARG A 26 7.73 11.15 34.63
N ILE A 27 8.91 11.34 34.05
CA ILE A 27 9.11 12.18 32.88
C ILE A 27 9.84 11.33 31.83
N TYR A 28 9.33 11.32 30.61
CA TYR A 28 9.94 10.66 29.47
C TYR A 28 10.30 11.72 28.42
N TYR A 29 11.53 11.68 27.95
CA TYR A 29 12.00 12.42 26.79
C TYR A 29 12.15 11.41 25.65
N PRO A 30 11.11 11.18 24.82
CA PRO A 30 11.17 10.24 23.72
C PRO A 30 12.20 10.63 22.67
N ASP A 31 12.80 9.63 22.03
CA ASP A 31 13.75 9.76 20.93
C ASP A 31 13.05 10.08 19.60
N ILE A 32 12.57 11.30 19.52
CA ILE A 32 11.94 11.90 18.35
C ILE A 32 12.94 12.27 17.24
N GLU A 33 14.21 11.87 17.36
CA GLU A 33 15.34 12.42 16.61
C GLU A 33 15.41 13.95 16.72
N GLN A 34 14.88 14.72 15.76
CA GLN A 34 15.00 16.18 15.78
C GLN A 34 13.78 16.84 16.44
N GLY A 35 14.04 17.57 17.51
CA GLY A 35 13.09 18.48 18.14
C GLY A 35 13.04 18.38 19.66
N SER A 36 11.92 18.82 20.23
CA SER A 36 11.59 18.57 21.64
C SER A 36 10.26 17.87 21.82
N ALA A 37 10.22 16.97 22.81
CA ALA A 37 9.01 16.32 23.32
C ALA A 37 9.29 15.84 24.75
N THR A 38 8.40 16.14 25.69
CA THR A 38 8.57 15.78 27.11
C THR A 38 7.23 15.37 27.72
N LEU A 39 7.07 14.09 28.02
CA LEU A 39 5.86 13.48 28.55
C LEU A 39 5.94 13.33 30.08
N VAL A 40 5.12 14.08 30.81
CA VAL A 40 5.03 14.10 32.27
C VAL A 40 3.83 13.26 32.72
N VAL A 41 4.05 12.28 33.61
CA VAL A 41 2.99 11.44 34.19
C VAL A 41 3.06 11.47 35.72
N SER A 42 1.95 11.86 36.34
CA SER A 42 1.85 11.99 37.79
C SER A 42 1.71 10.64 38.52
N PRO A 43 1.89 10.60 39.86
CA PRO A 43 1.56 9.45 40.69
C PRO A 43 0.10 8.99 40.64
N THR A 44 -0.80 9.75 40.01
CA THR A 44 -2.22 9.37 39.82
C THR A 44 -2.53 8.86 38.42
N GLY A 45 -1.51 8.68 37.57
CA GLY A 45 -1.65 8.31 36.16
C GLY A 45 -2.20 9.43 35.27
N LYS A 46 -2.29 10.67 35.79
CA LYS A 46 -2.73 11.82 34.99
C LYS A 46 -1.51 12.46 34.32
N ALA A 47 -1.61 12.71 33.02
CA ALA A 47 -0.47 13.05 32.17
C ALA A 47 -0.62 14.41 31.45
N LEU A 48 0.53 14.96 31.07
CA LEU A 48 0.72 16.16 30.26
C LEU A 48 1.90 15.96 29.30
N LEU A 49 1.79 16.42 28.06
CA LEU A 49 2.89 16.43 27.08
C LEU A 49 3.30 17.88 26.79
N VAL A 50 4.59 18.20 26.84
CA VAL A 50 5.16 19.46 26.33
C VAL A 50 5.89 19.17 25.02
N ASP A 51 5.44 19.78 23.93
CA ASP A 51 5.90 19.56 22.55
C ASP A 51 5.83 18.07 22.08
N ALA A 52 5.98 17.83 20.77
CA ALA A 52 5.75 16.50 20.16
C ALA A 52 6.77 16.12 19.07
N GLY A 53 7.82 16.91 18.88
CA GLY A 53 8.85 16.68 17.85
C GLY A 53 8.42 17.01 16.41
N SER A 54 9.36 16.76 15.49
CA SER A 54 9.18 16.95 14.05
C SER A 54 8.22 15.93 13.41
N GLY A 55 7.46 16.38 12.41
CA GLY A 55 6.59 15.56 11.57
C GLY A 55 7.35 14.67 10.57
N ILE A 56 8.68 14.79 10.49
CA ILE A 56 9.55 13.84 9.79
C ILE A 56 9.41 12.47 10.47
N ARG A 57 8.87 11.47 9.75
CA ARG A 57 8.46 10.17 10.31
C ARG A 57 9.60 9.19 10.66
N SER A 58 10.86 9.55 10.40
CA SER A 58 12.04 8.71 10.62
C SER A 58 12.65 8.89 12.02
N SER A 59 11.85 8.76 13.08
CA SER A 59 12.34 8.81 14.47
C SER A 59 12.27 7.46 15.15
N ASP A 60 13.20 7.18 16.06
CA ASP A 60 13.30 5.90 16.73
C ASP A 60 12.16 5.69 17.74
N ASP A 61 11.67 6.74 18.42
CA ASP A 61 10.39 6.73 19.13
C ASP A 61 9.26 7.32 18.29
N ASP A 62 8.08 6.69 18.36
CA ASP A 62 6.82 7.34 18.06
C ASP A 62 6.15 7.73 19.37
N VAL A 63 6.02 9.04 19.61
CA VAL A 63 5.41 9.64 20.81
C VAL A 63 4.00 9.07 21.05
N VAL A 64 3.25 8.79 19.99
CA VAL A 64 1.89 8.27 20.06
C VAL A 64 1.91 6.83 20.57
N GLU A 65 2.79 5.98 20.05
CA GLU A 65 2.93 4.59 20.50
C GLU A 65 3.49 4.51 21.92
N LEU A 66 4.48 5.33 22.29
CA LEU A 66 4.92 5.45 23.69
C LEU A 66 3.73 5.75 24.63
N ILE A 67 2.89 6.72 24.25
CA ILE A 67 1.72 7.10 25.07
C ILE A 67 0.68 5.97 25.09
N ARG A 68 0.38 5.32 23.95
CA ARG A 68 -0.49 4.12 23.89
C ARG A 68 0.02 3.02 24.80
N ASP A 69 1.31 2.76 24.80
CA ASP A 69 1.89 1.67 25.58
C ASP A 69 1.84 1.98 27.08
N LEU A 70 2.10 3.22 27.48
CA LEU A 70 1.92 3.68 28.86
C LEU A 70 0.45 3.67 29.32
N ILE A 71 -0.51 3.93 28.42
CA ILE A 71 -1.95 3.74 28.69
C ILE A 71 -2.28 2.24 28.87
N ASN A 72 -1.80 1.38 27.98
CA ASN A 72 -2.01 -0.08 28.03
C ASN A 72 -1.37 -0.74 29.27
N GLN A 73 -0.25 -0.21 29.74
CA GLN A 73 0.40 -0.61 31.00
C GLN A 73 -0.32 -0.05 32.24
N GLY A 74 -1.28 0.86 32.08
CA GLY A 74 -1.97 1.55 33.18
C GLY A 74 -1.11 2.57 33.93
N VAL A 75 0.01 3.00 33.32
CA VAL A 75 0.87 4.09 33.82
C VAL A 75 0.19 5.43 33.55
N ILE A 76 -0.47 5.58 32.39
CA ILE A 76 -1.37 6.69 32.08
C ILE A 76 -2.81 6.22 32.19
N THR A 77 -3.64 6.99 32.90
CA THR A 77 -5.08 6.77 33.11
C THR A 77 -5.93 7.99 32.79
N ASP A 78 -5.33 9.17 32.60
CA ASP A 78 -5.99 10.42 32.20
C ASP A 78 -4.99 11.36 31.49
N PHE A 79 -4.90 11.31 30.16
CA PHE A 79 -4.01 12.19 29.40
C PHE A 79 -4.72 13.52 29.12
N ALA A 80 -4.62 14.46 30.06
CA ALA A 80 -5.54 15.59 30.17
C ALA A 80 -5.07 16.89 29.49
N TYR A 81 -3.79 17.00 29.12
CA TYR A 81 -3.19 18.25 28.68
C TYR A 81 -2.10 18.05 27.64
N THR A 82 -2.00 18.97 26.70
CA THR A 82 -0.76 19.21 25.93
C THR A 82 -0.33 20.68 26.08
N VAL A 83 0.95 20.96 25.86
CA VAL A 83 1.51 22.32 25.82
C VAL A 83 2.40 22.42 24.58
N ALA A 84 2.03 23.25 23.61
CA ALA A 84 2.93 23.67 22.54
C ALA A 84 3.70 24.93 22.99
N THR A 85 5.02 24.82 23.11
CA THR A 85 5.88 25.93 23.57
C THR A 85 5.86 27.07 22.54
N HIS A 86 6.09 26.75 21.27
CA HIS A 86 6.00 27.66 20.13
C HIS A 86 5.49 26.91 18.89
N TYR A 87 5.60 27.51 17.69
CA TYR A 87 4.98 26.98 16.46
C TYR A 87 5.97 26.62 15.35
N ASP A 88 7.23 26.38 15.70
CA ASP A 88 8.22 25.83 14.77
C ASP A 88 8.11 24.29 14.69
N GLU A 89 8.55 23.72 13.57
CA GLU A 89 8.12 22.40 13.10
C GLU A 89 8.58 21.26 14.01
N ASP A 90 9.78 21.35 14.57
CA ASP A 90 10.38 20.36 15.45
C ASP A 90 9.83 20.39 16.90
N HIS A 91 8.77 21.18 17.15
CA HIS A 91 8.04 21.21 18.42
C HIS A 91 6.57 20.82 18.29
N ILE A 92 5.93 21.14 17.16
CA ILE A 92 4.50 20.87 16.93
C ILE A 92 4.21 19.90 15.77
N GLY A 93 5.22 19.40 15.07
CA GLY A 93 5.09 18.58 13.85
C GLY A 93 4.38 17.23 14.01
N ARG A 94 4.21 16.74 15.24
CA ARG A 94 3.32 15.61 15.59
C ARG A 94 2.31 15.93 16.69
N MET A 95 2.12 17.21 17.02
CA MET A 95 1.17 17.59 18.08
C MET A 95 -0.28 17.38 17.63
N ASP A 96 -0.53 17.46 16.33
CA ASP A 96 -1.78 17.05 15.70
C ASP A 96 -1.99 15.53 15.72
N ASP A 97 -0.98 14.73 15.37
CA ASP A 97 -0.98 13.26 15.51
C ASP A 97 -1.37 12.90 16.97
N VAL A 98 -0.67 13.43 17.98
CA VAL A 98 -0.97 13.16 19.41
C VAL A 98 -2.38 13.60 19.83
N LEU A 99 -2.84 14.78 19.38
CA LEU A 99 -4.17 15.28 19.73
C LEU A 99 -5.29 14.48 19.06
N ASN A 100 -5.13 14.11 17.80
CA ASN A 100 -6.15 13.43 17.03
C ASN A 100 -6.25 11.94 17.39
N PHE A 101 -5.12 11.22 17.53
CA PHE A 101 -5.02 9.75 17.55
C PHE A 101 -5.55 9.02 18.81
N GLY A 102 -6.60 9.54 19.44
CA GLY A 102 -7.38 8.86 20.49
C GLY A 102 -6.69 8.70 21.86
N VAL A 103 -5.41 9.08 21.98
CA VAL A 103 -4.63 8.94 23.22
C VAL A 103 -4.99 9.97 24.29
N VAL A 104 -5.40 11.18 23.90
CA VAL A 104 -5.80 12.26 24.82
C VAL A 104 -7.23 12.07 25.36
N SER A 105 -7.44 12.38 26.63
CA SER A 105 -8.74 12.30 27.30
C SER A 105 -9.78 13.19 26.61
N SER A 106 -11.03 12.71 26.52
CA SER A 106 -12.14 13.51 26.00
C SER A 106 -12.37 14.75 26.88
N GLY A 107 -12.15 15.94 26.30
CA GLY A 107 -12.15 17.21 27.04
C GLY A 107 -10.79 17.66 27.59
N ALA A 108 -9.69 17.03 27.14
CA ALA A 108 -8.33 17.55 27.34
C ALA A 108 -8.19 18.99 26.83
N VAL A 109 -7.20 19.71 27.37
CA VAL A 109 -6.90 21.10 27.02
C VAL A 109 -5.54 21.18 26.33
N ALA A 110 -5.55 21.52 25.05
CA ALA A 110 -4.36 21.93 24.32
C ALA A 110 -3.98 23.36 24.71
N TYR A 111 -2.86 23.53 25.42
CA TYR A 111 -2.29 24.82 25.77
C TYR A 111 -1.26 25.28 24.74
N ASP A 112 -1.18 26.57 24.46
CA ASP A 112 -0.07 27.15 23.69
C ASP A 112 0.25 28.60 24.05
N ARG A 113 1.32 29.13 23.43
CA ARG A 113 1.76 30.52 23.56
C ARG A 113 0.77 31.59 23.04
N GLY A 114 -0.37 31.21 22.47
CA GLY A 114 -1.40 32.10 21.92
C GLY A 114 -1.03 32.74 20.58
N THR A 115 -1.85 33.70 20.13
CA THR A 115 -1.73 34.33 18.80
C THR A 115 -1.16 35.75 18.81
N ASP A 116 -0.84 36.31 19.97
CA ASP A 116 -0.62 37.77 20.13
C ASP A 116 0.71 38.28 19.55
N GLY A 117 1.65 37.40 19.22
CA GLY A 117 2.85 37.70 18.43
C GLY A 117 2.68 37.49 16.91
N GLY A 118 1.48 37.07 16.47
CA GLY A 118 1.25 36.49 15.15
C GLY A 118 1.36 34.96 15.13
N THR A 119 1.03 34.38 13.98
CA THR A 119 0.97 32.94 13.70
C THR A 119 1.72 32.63 12.41
N PRO A 120 2.53 31.56 12.34
CA PRO A 120 3.13 31.10 11.09
C PRO A 120 2.09 30.75 10.02
N GLY A 121 2.56 30.68 8.77
CA GLY A 121 1.81 30.10 7.63
C GLY A 121 2.33 28.72 7.22
N THR A 122 3.01 28.02 8.13
CA THR A 122 3.59 26.68 7.93
C THR A 122 2.50 25.60 7.97
N PHE A 123 2.75 24.45 7.34
CA PHE A 123 1.84 23.31 7.38
C PHE A 123 1.61 22.86 8.83
N ALA A 124 2.68 22.46 9.54
CA ALA A 124 2.62 22.06 10.96
C ALA A 124 1.81 23.02 11.86
N TYR A 125 1.90 24.34 11.70
CA TYR A 125 1.05 25.27 12.47
C TYR A 125 -0.44 25.15 12.11
N ASN A 126 -0.78 25.03 10.83
CA ASN A 126 -2.18 24.85 10.40
C ASN A 126 -2.75 23.51 10.88
N ASP A 127 -1.95 22.46 10.84
CA ASP A 127 -2.35 21.10 11.18
C ASP A 127 -2.53 20.98 12.71
N TYR A 128 -1.53 21.41 13.50
CA TYR A 128 -1.66 21.62 14.96
C TYR A 128 -2.87 22.49 15.31
N ALA A 129 -3.03 23.66 14.69
CA ALA A 129 -4.13 24.57 15.02
C ALA A 129 -5.50 24.00 14.69
N THR A 130 -5.59 23.10 13.72
CA THR A 130 -6.81 22.38 13.33
C THR A 130 -7.12 21.27 14.33
N ALA A 131 -6.14 20.44 14.69
CA ALA A 131 -6.30 19.43 15.73
C ALA A 131 -6.66 20.05 17.09
N ALA A 132 -5.88 21.02 17.57
CA ALA A 132 -6.10 21.69 18.85
C ALA A 132 -7.46 22.40 18.94
N ALA A 133 -8.03 22.87 17.82
CA ALA A 133 -9.38 23.45 17.80
C ALA A 133 -10.48 22.46 18.25
N ASN A 134 -10.26 21.15 18.09
CA ASN A 134 -11.14 20.11 18.61
C ASN A 134 -10.92 19.85 20.12
N HIS A 135 -9.76 20.23 20.67
CA HIS A 135 -9.29 19.93 22.04
C HIS A 135 -9.14 21.19 22.92
N SER A 136 -10.20 22.00 22.98
CA SER A 136 -10.34 23.12 23.93
C SER A 136 -9.16 24.12 23.95
N ARG A 137 -8.55 24.38 22.78
CA ARG A 137 -7.35 25.23 22.61
C ARG A 137 -7.38 26.50 23.46
N THR A 138 -6.37 26.65 24.32
CA THR A 138 -6.31 27.71 25.34
C THR A 138 -4.91 28.34 25.37
N THR A 139 -4.83 29.66 25.16
CA THR A 139 -3.58 30.41 25.42
C THR A 139 -3.17 30.24 26.89
N ILE A 140 -2.02 29.62 27.15
CA ILE A 140 -1.43 29.57 28.48
C ILE A 140 -0.94 30.98 28.87
N THR A 141 -0.95 31.32 30.15
CA THR A 141 -0.46 32.63 30.64
C THR A 141 0.47 32.45 31.83
N PRO A 142 1.42 33.39 32.07
CA PRO A 142 2.33 33.29 33.21
C PRO A 142 1.57 33.18 34.54
N ASN A 143 2.04 32.29 35.41
CA ASN A 143 1.37 31.82 36.64
C ASN A 143 0.16 30.89 36.44
N THR A 144 -0.24 30.53 35.21
CA THR A 144 -1.13 29.38 34.99
C THR A 144 -0.49 28.14 35.59
N THR A 145 -1.22 27.44 36.45
CA THR A 145 -0.75 26.23 37.15
C THR A 145 -1.72 25.09 36.86
N ILE A 146 -1.20 24.02 36.28
CA ILE A 146 -1.92 22.80 35.88
C ILE A 146 -1.69 21.76 36.97
N ASP A 147 -2.77 21.27 37.59
CA ASP A 147 -2.73 20.22 38.60
C ASP A 147 -2.81 18.83 37.94
N LEU A 148 -1.71 18.07 38.01
CA LEU A 148 -1.66 16.68 37.54
C LEU A 148 -2.00 15.69 38.67
N GLY A 149 -2.28 16.15 39.89
CA GLY A 149 -2.58 15.29 41.03
C GLY A 149 -1.35 14.60 41.61
N GLY A 150 -1.55 13.88 42.72
CA GLY A 150 -0.48 13.17 43.45
C GLY A 150 0.52 14.09 44.17
N GLY A 151 0.43 15.40 43.95
CA GLY A 151 1.41 16.41 44.39
C GLY A 151 2.17 17.06 43.23
N VAL A 152 1.96 16.62 41.98
CA VAL A 152 2.62 17.16 40.78
C VAL A 152 1.84 18.35 40.23
N SER A 153 2.53 19.47 39.98
CA SER A 153 1.96 20.64 39.30
C SER A 153 2.89 21.21 38.24
N VAL A 154 2.32 21.61 37.09
CA VAL A 154 3.07 22.24 36.00
C VAL A 154 2.69 23.72 35.90
N ARG A 155 3.65 24.63 36.03
CA ARG A 155 3.40 26.08 36.06
C ARG A 155 4.09 26.78 34.90
N CYS A 156 3.36 27.63 34.18
CA CYS A 156 3.93 28.52 33.16
C CYS A 156 4.64 29.73 33.80
N TYR A 157 5.88 29.98 33.39
CA TYR A 157 6.70 31.11 33.85
C TYR A 157 6.80 32.21 32.80
N VAL A 158 7.00 31.86 31.53
CA VAL A 158 6.97 32.80 30.40
C VAL A 158 6.18 32.19 29.24
N ARG A 159 5.54 33.04 28.44
CA ARG A 159 5.02 32.72 27.10
C ARG A 159 5.00 33.99 26.27
N ASN A 160 5.25 33.92 24.96
CA ASN A 160 5.22 35.06 24.04
C ASN A 160 5.85 36.33 24.68
N ALA A 161 7.09 36.17 25.14
CA ALA A 161 7.92 37.15 25.85
C ALA A 161 7.34 37.79 27.14
N GLU A 162 6.19 37.34 27.66
CA GLU A 162 5.50 37.88 28.83
C GLU A 162 5.86 37.10 30.11
N LEU A 163 6.25 37.83 31.15
CA LEU A 163 6.83 37.33 32.40
C LEU A 163 5.80 37.26 33.55
N PRO A 164 6.08 36.59 34.69
CA PRO A 164 5.11 36.40 35.78
C PRO A 164 4.60 37.68 36.44
N ASN A 165 5.25 38.82 36.20
CA ASN A 165 4.88 40.15 36.68
C ASN A 165 4.02 40.96 35.68
N ALA A 166 3.58 40.35 34.57
CA ALA A 166 2.88 40.99 33.45
C ALA A 166 3.67 42.14 32.79
N THR A 167 5.00 41.98 32.68
CA THR A 167 5.85 42.76 31.77
C THR A 167 6.31 41.89 30.61
N THR A 168 6.69 42.49 29.49
CA THR A 168 7.03 41.79 28.25
C THR A 168 8.40 42.24 27.74
N VAL A 169 9.24 41.30 27.31
CA VAL A 169 10.51 41.60 26.63
C VAL A 169 10.20 42.07 25.20
N ASP A 170 10.86 43.14 24.75
CA ASP A 170 10.63 43.68 23.41
C ASP A 170 11.41 42.87 22.35
N LEU A 171 10.67 42.14 21.52
CA LEU A 171 11.21 41.34 20.40
C LEU A 171 11.50 42.19 19.14
N THR A 172 11.24 43.51 19.16
CA THR A 172 11.28 44.36 17.97
C THR A 172 12.69 44.51 17.40
N GLY A 173 12.99 43.77 16.34
CA GLY A 173 14.26 43.82 15.62
C GLY A 173 15.29 42.79 16.08
N THR A 174 14.91 41.88 16.99
CA THR A 174 15.69 40.68 17.28
C THR A 174 15.44 39.61 16.22
N ASP A 175 16.39 38.69 16.08
CA ASP A 175 16.22 37.45 15.29
C ASP A 175 15.61 36.34 16.16
N GLN A 176 15.21 35.21 15.55
CA GLN A 176 14.56 34.06 16.22
C GLN A 176 13.39 34.44 17.14
N GLN A 177 12.51 35.32 16.64
CA GLN A 177 11.37 35.83 17.40
C GLN A 177 10.29 34.78 17.71
N GLU A 178 10.28 33.62 17.06
CA GLU A 178 9.30 32.56 17.34
C GLU A 178 9.77 31.68 18.50
N ASN A 179 11.02 31.22 18.44
CA ASN A 179 11.80 30.65 19.54
C ASN A 179 11.69 31.51 20.82
N ALA A 180 11.91 32.82 20.71
CA ALA A 180 11.79 33.80 21.81
C ALA A 180 10.36 33.96 22.39
N ARG A 181 9.34 33.35 21.77
CA ARG A 181 7.96 33.33 22.28
C ARG A 181 7.60 32.03 23.00
N SER A 182 8.54 31.10 23.16
CA SER A 182 8.32 29.81 23.81
C SER A 182 7.61 29.93 25.17
N ALA A 183 6.63 29.06 25.39
CA ALA A 183 5.90 28.94 26.64
C ALA A 183 6.65 28.02 27.62
N ALA A 184 7.60 28.57 28.36
CA ALA A 184 8.37 27.81 29.34
C ALA A 184 7.54 27.44 30.58
N VAL A 185 7.69 26.20 31.04
CA VAL A 185 7.04 25.64 32.22
C VAL A 185 8.05 25.03 33.18
N VAL A 186 7.69 25.00 34.47
CA VAL A 186 8.35 24.17 35.49
C VAL A 186 7.39 23.09 35.96
N VAL A 187 7.86 21.86 36.07
CA VAL A 187 7.17 20.70 36.64
C VAL A 187 7.67 20.49 38.06
N SER A 188 6.83 20.78 39.05
CA SER A 188 7.15 20.64 40.47
C SER A 188 6.57 19.35 41.03
N TYR A 189 7.37 18.56 41.76
CA TYR A 189 6.91 17.48 42.63
C TYR A 189 7.68 17.42 43.95
N GLY A 190 7.02 17.78 45.05
CA GLY A 190 7.64 17.79 46.37
C GLY A 190 8.71 18.87 46.45
N ASP A 191 9.97 18.45 46.60
CA ASP A 191 11.17 19.28 46.58
C ASP A 191 11.90 19.24 45.22
N VAL A 192 11.39 18.53 44.19
CA VAL A 192 11.99 18.42 42.84
C VAL A 192 11.30 19.34 41.83
N ASP A 193 12.04 20.20 41.14
CA ASP A 193 11.58 21.12 40.09
C ASP A 193 12.32 20.91 38.74
N VAL A 194 11.56 20.74 37.64
CA VAL A 194 12.10 20.45 36.29
C VAL A 194 11.69 21.52 35.28
N TRP A 195 12.66 22.18 34.65
CA TRP A 195 12.45 23.20 33.61
C TRP A 195 12.28 22.59 32.21
N ILE A 196 11.25 23.05 31.49
CA ILE A 196 11.04 22.77 30.06
C ILE A 196 10.75 24.10 29.37
N GLY A 197 11.72 24.63 28.61
CA GLY A 197 11.67 26.00 28.08
C GLY A 197 11.24 26.14 26.63
N GLY A 198 11.23 25.07 25.85
CA GLY A 198 11.24 25.16 24.38
C GLY A 198 12.49 25.93 23.92
N ASP A 199 12.34 26.79 22.92
CA ASP A 199 13.47 27.50 22.30
C ASP A 199 13.73 28.88 22.89
N LEU A 200 13.56 29.02 24.20
CA LEU A 200 13.67 30.32 24.87
C LEU A 200 15.07 30.94 24.68
N THR A 201 15.11 32.14 24.09
CA THR A 201 16.36 32.83 23.78
C THR A 201 16.86 33.71 24.93
N GLY A 202 18.19 33.82 25.06
CA GLY A 202 18.85 34.71 26.02
C GLY A 202 19.93 35.62 25.39
N ASN A 203 20.59 35.18 24.32
CA ASN A 203 21.87 35.76 23.91
C ASN A 203 21.75 37.05 23.07
N ALA A 204 21.48 38.16 23.76
CA ALA A 204 21.45 39.51 23.18
C ALA A 204 22.76 39.96 22.50
N SER A 205 23.90 39.29 22.73
CA SER A 205 25.15 39.60 22.00
C SER A 205 25.13 39.15 20.54
N LEU A 206 24.21 38.24 20.18
CA LEU A 206 23.98 37.71 18.84
C LEU A 206 22.68 38.20 18.19
N ASN A 207 22.09 39.29 18.70
CA ASN A 207 20.81 39.89 18.25
C ASN A 207 19.53 39.06 18.55
N PHE A 208 19.60 38.09 19.45
CA PHE A 208 18.39 37.43 19.99
C PHE A 208 17.79 38.23 21.15
N ALA A 209 16.54 37.98 21.50
CA ALA A 209 15.92 38.60 22.67
C ALA A 209 16.44 37.94 23.96
N ASP A 210 16.76 38.73 24.98
CA ASP A 210 17.08 38.21 26.32
C ASP A 210 15.78 37.96 27.10
N VAL A 211 15.21 36.78 26.91
CA VAL A 211 14.02 36.30 27.63
C VAL A 211 14.42 35.38 28.78
N GLU A 212 15.50 34.62 28.62
CA GLU A 212 16.14 33.83 29.68
C GLU A 212 16.52 34.66 30.91
N GLY A 213 17.41 35.66 30.78
CA GLY A 213 17.85 36.49 31.91
C GLY A 213 16.72 37.33 32.51
N ALA A 214 15.66 37.57 31.74
CA ALA A 214 14.44 38.23 32.20
C ALA A 214 13.49 37.31 33.00
N VAL A 215 13.51 35.98 32.76
CA VAL A 215 12.68 35.00 33.47
C VAL A 215 13.40 34.27 34.61
N ALA A 216 14.73 34.10 34.54
CA ALA A 216 15.53 33.38 35.54
C ALA A 216 15.24 33.83 37.00
N PRO A 217 15.17 35.14 37.32
CA PRO A 217 14.88 35.61 38.67
C PRO A 217 13.47 35.31 39.20
N PHE A 218 12.59 34.75 38.37
CA PHE A 218 11.30 34.21 38.77
C PHE A 218 11.33 32.69 38.94
N ALA A 219 12.13 31.97 38.14
CA ALA A 219 12.31 30.53 38.24
C ALA A 219 12.98 30.16 39.58
N GLY A 220 14.20 30.69 39.82
CA GLY A 220 15.06 30.29 40.93
C GLY A 220 15.85 29.01 40.63
N ASP A 221 16.34 28.35 41.70
CA ASP A 221 16.91 26.99 41.67
C ASP A 221 15.95 25.98 41.03
N LEU A 222 16.48 24.98 40.31
CA LEU A 222 15.76 23.92 39.60
C LEU A 222 16.64 22.67 39.53
N ASP A 223 16.17 21.48 39.89
CA ASP A 223 16.98 20.24 39.84
C ASP A 223 17.42 19.85 38.41
N VAL A 224 16.53 20.04 37.42
CA VAL A 224 16.71 19.51 36.06
C VAL A 224 16.36 20.57 35.00
N TYR A 225 17.30 20.83 34.11
CA TYR A 225 17.22 21.78 33.01
C TYR A 225 17.13 21.08 31.65
N THR A 226 15.95 21.10 31.03
CA THR A 226 15.85 20.76 29.60
C THR A 226 16.43 21.93 28.79
N PHE A 227 17.50 21.68 28.03
CA PHE A 227 18.29 22.72 27.36
C PHE A 227 17.45 23.53 26.38
N ASN A 228 17.33 24.84 26.62
CA ASN A 228 16.56 25.72 25.75
C ASN A 228 17.14 25.71 24.33
N HIS A 229 16.31 25.61 23.30
CA HIS A 229 16.73 25.62 21.89
C HIS A 229 17.81 24.57 21.60
N HIS A 230 17.63 23.37 22.12
CA HIS A 230 18.50 22.21 21.86
C HIS A 230 19.99 22.41 22.22
N GLY A 231 20.30 23.41 23.05
CA GLY A 231 21.68 23.85 23.33
C GLY A 231 22.30 24.79 22.29
N SER A 232 21.48 25.55 21.57
CA SER A 232 21.88 26.62 20.64
C SER A 232 22.71 27.71 21.32
N ASN A 233 23.58 28.39 20.56
CA ASN A 233 24.28 29.59 21.07
C ASN A 233 23.37 30.82 21.25
N SER A 234 22.08 30.72 20.88
CA SER A 234 21.06 31.71 21.17
C SER A 234 20.54 31.69 22.62
N SER A 235 20.84 30.62 23.37
CA SER A 235 20.26 30.30 24.67
C SER A 235 21.33 29.87 25.71
N SER A 236 20.86 29.33 26.83
CA SER A 236 21.63 28.82 27.98
C SER A 236 22.64 29.85 28.51
N THR A 237 22.26 31.12 28.56
CA THR A 237 23.16 32.24 28.92
C THR A 237 23.72 32.13 30.34
N GLN A 238 24.93 32.63 30.59
CA GLN A 238 25.56 32.54 31.91
C GLN A 238 24.69 33.18 33.00
N ASP A 239 24.15 34.38 32.75
CA ASP A 239 23.25 35.10 33.66
C ASP A 239 21.94 34.33 33.97
N PHE A 240 21.57 33.33 33.17
CA PHE A 240 20.46 32.40 33.43
C PHE A 240 20.93 31.16 34.20
N LEU A 241 22.04 30.53 33.79
CA LEU A 241 22.63 29.37 34.46
C LEU A 241 23.09 29.68 35.90
N ASP A 242 23.68 30.86 36.13
CA ASP A 242 24.05 31.41 37.46
C ASP A 242 22.85 31.58 38.40
N VAL A 243 21.62 31.46 37.91
CA VAL A 243 20.37 31.60 38.69
C VAL A 243 19.61 30.28 38.83
N ILE A 244 19.66 29.39 37.82
CA ILE A 244 18.93 28.11 37.87
C ILE A 244 19.74 26.94 38.48
N GLN A 245 21.08 27.02 38.45
CA GLN A 245 22.03 26.13 39.14
C GLN A 245 21.72 24.60 39.11
N ALA A 246 21.14 24.09 38.01
CA ALA A 246 20.62 22.72 37.97
C ALA A 246 21.68 21.62 38.00
N GLU A 247 21.46 20.59 38.82
CA GLU A 247 22.30 19.39 38.87
C GLU A 247 22.34 18.62 37.53
N VAL A 248 21.26 18.66 36.73
CA VAL A 248 21.14 17.87 35.49
C VAL A 248 20.68 18.71 34.30
N GLY A 249 21.37 18.54 33.17
CA GLY A 249 20.96 19.00 31.85
C GLY A 249 20.39 17.86 31.00
N ILE A 250 19.28 18.09 30.30
CA ILE A 250 18.72 17.19 29.28
C ILE A 250 18.81 17.86 27.91
N VAL A 251 19.36 17.17 26.91
CA VAL A 251 19.51 17.67 25.53
C VAL A 251 18.78 16.75 24.54
N GLN A 252 17.83 17.31 23.81
CA GLN A 252 17.10 16.65 22.72
C GLN A 252 17.66 17.14 21.37
N VAL A 253 18.23 16.24 20.57
CA VAL A 253 18.80 16.50 19.23
C VAL A 253 18.89 15.20 18.43
N SER A 254 18.80 15.30 17.09
CA SER A 254 19.18 14.19 16.22
C SER A 254 20.69 14.15 15.95
N ARG A 255 21.17 12.98 15.52
CA ARG A 255 22.55 12.81 15.05
C ARG A 255 22.85 13.65 13.79
N ASP A 256 21.97 13.58 12.80
CA ASP A 256 22.17 14.26 11.51
C ASP A 256 21.68 15.73 11.51
N ASN A 257 21.55 16.35 12.69
CA ASN A 257 21.05 17.72 12.80
C ASN A 257 21.99 18.72 12.10
N THR A 258 21.50 19.33 11.02
CA THR A 258 22.29 20.28 10.21
C THR A 258 22.49 21.65 10.89
N PHE A 259 21.85 21.87 12.03
CA PHE A 259 22.02 23.07 12.85
C PHE A 259 23.36 23.06 13.59
N GLY A 260 23.88 21.89 13.97
CA GLY A 260 25.03 21.76 14.86
C GLY A 260 24.67 22.09 16.31
N HIS A 261 23.65 21.40 16.80
CA HIS A 261 23.21 21.43 18.20
C HIS A 261 23.53 20.08 18.88
N PRO A 262 23.75 20.04 20.21
CA PRO A 262 24.02 21.19 21.05
C PRO A 262 25.37 21.83 20.68
N ARG A 263 25.57 23.10 21.04
CA ARG A 263 26.86 23.76 20.84
C ARG A 263 27.84 23.37 21.93
N ALA A 264 29.07 23.05 21.55
CA ALA A 264 30.12 22.66 22.48
C ALA A 264 30.36 23.70 23.59
N GLU A 265 30.35 24.98 23.23
CA GLU A 265 30.49 26.13 24.13
C GLU A 265 29.23 26.48 24.94
N VAL A 266 28.13 25.73 24.75
CA VAL A 266 26.90 25.80 25.56
C VAL A 266 26.91 24.65 26.57
N VAL A 267 27.16 23.41 26.12
CA VAL A 267 27.32 22.25 27.02
C VAL A 267 28.44 22.49 28.04
N GLN A 268 29.60 22.99 27.60
CA GLN A 268 30.69 23.31 28.52
C GLN A 268 30.34 24.42 29.52
N ARG A 269 29.49 25.38 29.13
CA ARG A 269 29.06 26.48 30.02
C ARG A 269 28.16 25.98 31.14
N PHE A 270 27.31 25.00 30.85
CA PHE A 270 26.52 24.29 31.85
C PHE A 270 27.44 23.53 32.81
N LEU A 271 28.37 22.70 32.31
CA LEU A 271 29.33 21.96 33.13
C LEU A 271 30.28 22.86 33.97
N ASP A 272 30.67 24.03 33.44
CA ASP A 272 31.47 25.02 34.15
C ASP A 272 30.68 25.77 35.26
N THR A 273 29.34 25.68 35.26
CA THR A 273 28.46 26.33 36.23
C THR A 273 28.08 25.34 37.33
N LEU A 274 28.53 25.61 38.56
CA LEU A 274 28.29 24.70 39.68
C LEU A 274 26.83 24.71 40.13
N ASP A 275 26.34 23.54 40.57
CA ASP A 275 24.99 23.37 41.11
C ASP A 275 24.76 24.13 42.44
N SER A 276 23.54 24.10 42.97
CA SER A 276 23.18 24.75 44.26
C SER A 276 24.03 24.25 45.45
N ASN A 277 24.61 23.06 45.29
CA ASN A 277 25.41 22.32 46.26
C ASN A 277 26.94 22.54 46.11
N GLY A 278 27.40 23.11 44.98
CA GLY A 278 28.80 23.34 44.63
C GLY A 278 29.50 22.19 43.88
N ASN A 279 28.77 21.26 43.25
CA ASN A 279 29.31 20.20 42.38
C ASN A 279 29.27 20.59 40.89
N GLU A 280 29.93 19.78 40.07
CA GLU A 280 29.86 19.81 38.60
C GLU A 280 28.59 19.05 38.16
N PRO A 281 27.67 19.68 37.39
CA PRO A 281 26.41 19.06 37.00
C PRO A 281 26.61 18.00 35.89
N ILE A 282 25.56 17.22 35.61
CA ILE A 282 25.58 16.09 34.66
C ILE A 282 24.73 16.44 33.43
N VAL A 283 25.16 16.05 32.23
CA VAL A 283 24.36 16.19 31.00
C VAL A 283 23.97 14.82 30.46
N PHE A 284 22.68 14.61 30.21
CA PHE A 284 22.15 13.51 29.42
C PHE A 284 21.69 14.04 28.07
N GLN A 285 22.18 13.44 27.00
CA GLN A 285 21.89 13.81 25.62
C GLN A 285 21.34 12.58 24.90
N GLN A 286 20.29 12.75 24.10
CA GLN A 286 19.68 11.63 23.38
C GLN A 286 20.67 11.06 22.36
N ASN A 287 20.85 11.75 21.23
CA ASN A 287 21.65 11.26 20.10
C ASN A 287 22.90 12.15 19.91
N PRO A 288 23.95 11.70 19.19
CA PRO A 288 25.29 12.35 19.22
C PRO A 288 25.39 13.85 18.89
N GLY A 289 24.43 14.45 18.19
CA GLY A 289 24.39 15.89 17.93
C GLY A 289 25.44 16.40 16.94
N ASP A 290 25.91 17.65 17.13
CA ASP A 290 26.86 18.34 16.23
C ASP A 290 28.08 17.44 15.87
N PRO A 291 28.27 17.04 14.59
CA PRO A 291 29.38 16.19 14.18
C PRO A 291 30.79 16.77 14.45
N ALA A 292 30.89 18.05 14.80
CA ALA A 292 32.13 18.68 15.25
C ALA A 292 32.38 18.54 16.78
N ASP A 293 31.34 18.36 17.61
CA ASP A 293 31.48 18.14 19.06
C ASP A 293 31.62 16.64 19.38
N ASN A 294 32.60 16.01 18.76
CA ASN A 294 32.86 14.58 18.86
C ASN A 294 33.46 14.18 20.23
N ARG A 295 32.63 14.26 21.28
CA ARG A 295 32.85 13.73 22.63
C ARG A 295 32.50 12.24 22.68
N SER A 296 33.15 11.46 21.80
CA SER A 296 33.02 9.99 21.78
C SER A 296 33.80 9.28 22.89
N ASP A 297 34.39 10.03 23.83
CA ASP A 297 34.66 9.51 25.17
C ASP A 297 33.65 10.09 26.18
N ASN A 298 33.15 9.23 27.09
CA ASN A 298 32.37 9.65 28.26
C ASN A 298 33.30 10.31 29.29
N SER A 299 34.14 11.27 28.85
CA SER A 299 35.04 12.01 29.72
C SER A 299 34.40 13.34 30.11
N LEU A 300 34.19 13.51 31.43
CA LEU A 300 33.57 14.67 32.07
C LEU A 300 32.07 14.81 31.78
N ALA A 301 31.27 14.17 32.65
CA ALA A 301 29.87 14.47 32.98
C ALA A 301 28.79 14.46 31.87
N THR A 302 29.14 14.30 30.59
CA THR A 302 28.16 14.07 29.51
C THR A 302 27.96 12.58 29.25
N TYR A 303 26.69 12.18 29.11
CA TYR A 303 26.24 10.87 28.68
C TYR A 303 25.40 11.02 27.41
N ILE A 304 25.80 10.33 26.33
CA ILE A 304 25.01 10.21 25.09
C ILE A 304 24.35 8.83 25.12
N HIS A 305 23.04 8.76 24.84
CA HIS A 305 22.25 7.55 25.06
C HIS A 305 22.16 6.64 23.84
N ASP A 306 21.87 7.17 22.65
CA ASP A 306 22.30 6.51 21.41
C ASP A 306 23.83 6.60 21.30
N SER A 307 24.45 5.46 21.04
CA SER A 307 25.89 5.37 20.79
C SER A 307 26.28 4.22 19.86
N ASP A 308 25.34 3.40 19.38
CA ASP A 308 25.61 2.37 18.38
C ASP A 308 25.67 2.96 16.96
N ASP A 309 25.06 4.13 16.73
CA ASP A 309 25.26 4.90 15.50
C ASP A 309 26.66 5.58 15.42
N LEU A 310 27.54 5.29 16.40
CA LEU A 310 29.00 5.51 16.33
C LEU A 310 29.78 4.28 15.82
N ALA A 311 29.13 3.12 15.63
CA ALA A 311 29.78 1.81 15.48
C ALA A 311 29.16 0.93 14.37
N ALA A 312 29.48 1.24 13.11
CA ALA A 312 29.03 0.48 11.94
C ALA A 312 29.17 -1.05 12.09
N GLY A 313 28.04 -1.76 12.13
CA GLY A 313 27.95 -3.21 12.32
C GLY A 313 27.44 -3.66 13.69
N GLN A 314 27.10 -2.75 14.60
CA GLN A 314 26.02 -3.00 15.56
C GLN A 314 24.66 -2.89 14.85
N PRO A 315 23.56 -3.43 15.43
CA PRO A 315 22.22 -3.00 15.04
C PRO A 315 22.08 -1.51 15.37
N LEU A 316 21.46 -0.73 14.49
CA LEU A 316 21.01 0.62 14.84
C LEU A 316 19.99 0.53 15.98
N GLY A 317 20.06 1.53 16.86
CA GLY A 317 19.59 1.49 18.23
C GLY A 317 18.13 1.13 18.47
N LEU A 318 17.87 0.86 19.74
CA LEU A 318 16.53 0.86 20.31
C LEU A 318 16.34 2.24 20.97
N PRO A 319 15.17 2.89 20.82
CA PRO A 319 14.98 4.31 21.08
C PRO A 319 15.61 4.84 22.37
N ALA A 320 16.37 5.94 22.25
CA ALA A 320 17.06 6.60 23.36
C ALA A 320 16.12 7.43 24.26
N THR A 321 14.93 6.92 24.60
CA THR A 321 14.03 7.53 25.59
C THR A 321 14.78 7.73 26.91
N ILE A 322 14.99 8.98 27.31
CA ILE A 322 15.51 9.29 28.65
C ILE A 322 14.33 9.29 29.62
N THR A 323 14.42 8.47 30.67
CA THR A 323 13.39 8.36 31.70
C THR A 323 13.89 8.91 33.04
N LEU A 324 13.12 9.84 33.63
CA LEU A 324 13.27 10.31 34.99
C LEU A 324 12.15 9.76 35.88
N LEU A 325 12.50 9.17 37.02
CA LEU A 325 11.56 8.75 38.07
C LEU A 325 11.84 9.57 39.35
N SER A 326 10.82 10.23 39.91
CA SER A 326 10.96 11.05 41.13
C SER A 326 9.98 10.62 42.22
N ASP A 327 10.44 10.53 43.47
CA ASP A 327 9.61 10.30 44.65
C ASP A 327 9.19 11.60 45.38
N GLY A 328 9.60 12.75 44.83
CA GLY A 328 9.38 14.08 45.37
C GLY A 328 10.41 14.55 46.40
N THR A 329 11.46 13.75 46.65
CA THR A 329 12.62 14.11 47.50
C THR A 329 13.97 13.65 46.91
N SER A 330 13.93 12.73 45.96
CA SER A 330 15.04 12.29 45.15
C SER A 330 14.54 11.87 43.76
N TYR A 331 15.45 11.73 42.80
CA TYR A 331 15.13 11.25 41.46
C TYR A 331 16.22 10.34 40.89
N GLN A 332 15.80 9.50 39.94
CA GLN A 332 16.64 8.57 39.19
C GLN A 332 16.48 8.85 37.69
N ILE A 333 17.58 8.91 36.94
CA ILE A 333 17.59 9.11 35.49
C ILE A 333 18.33 7.96 34.80
N PHE A 334 17.76 7.44 33.70
CA PHE A 334 18.33 6.37 32.89
C PHE A 334 17.82 6.39 31.44
N GLY A 335 18.56 5.72 30.57
CA GLY A 335 18.30 5.53 29.13
C GLY A 335 19.53 4.91 28.47
N GLY A 336 19.38 4.32 27.28
CA GLY A 336 20.51 3.81 26.47
C GLY A 336 21.51 2.90 27.24
N VAL A 337 22.78 2.96 26.87
CA VAL A 337 23.85 2.10 27.42
C VAL A 337 24.43 2.54 28.77
N VAL A 338 23.69 3.33 29.56
CA VAL A 338 24.20 4.01 30.76
C VAL A 338 23.52 3.52 32.04
N ALA A 339 24.32 3.12 33.04
CA ALA A 339 23.82 2.70 34.34
C ALA A 339 23.08 3.86 35.06
N PRO A 340 21.94 3.61 35.73
CA PRO A 340 21.08 4.67 36.25
C PRO A 340 21.76 5.58 37.27
N VAL A 341 21.64 6.90 37.08
CA VAL A 341 22.13 7.91 38.03
C VAL A 341 21.02 8.24 39.03
N LYS A 342 21.35 8.38 40.31
CA LYS A 342 20.42 8.77 41.39
C LYS A 342 20.93 10.02 42.10
N LEU A 343 20.07 11.02 42.24
CA LEU A 343 20.35 12.30 42.88
C LEU A 343 19.27 12.59 43.93
N ALA A 344 19.62 13.41 44.93
CA ALA A 344 18.68 13.91 45.93
C ALA A 344 18.31 15.34 45.59
N ALA A 345 17.08 15.74 45.89
CA ALA A 345 16.68 17.14 45.79
C ALA A 345 17.43 17.98 46.83
N ASP A 346 17.89 19.15 46.40
CA ASP A 346 18.24 20.33 47.19
C ASP A 346 18.91 20.09 48.58
N ALA A 347 20.21 19.79 48.56
CA ALA A 347 21.10 19.67 49.73
C ALA A 347 20.70 18.65 50.82
N GLY A 348 19.62 17.91 50.62
CA GLY A 348 19.09 16.92 51.55
C GLY A 348 19.84 15.60 51.44
N LEU A 349 20.72 15.29 52.40
CA LEU A 349 21.23 13.92 52.61
C LEU A 349 20.15 12.99 53.21
N GLY A 350 19.01 12.89 52.52
CA GLY A 350 18.10 11.77 52.64
C GLY A 350 18.77 10.49 52.13
N THR A 351 18.24 9.34 52.54
CA THR A 351 18.56 8.09 51.86
C THR A 351 17.85 8.09 50.51
N LEU A 352 18.62 8.09 49.42
CA LEU A 352 18.12 7.91 48.05
C LEU A 352 17.10 6.76 47.99
N GLY A 353 16.03 6.95 47.22
CA GLY A 353 14.95 5.98 47.10
C GLY A 353 15.38 4.56 46.69
N ASP A 354 14.66 3.57 47.21
CA ASP A 354 14.50 2.28 46.52
C ASP A 354 13.59 2.56 45.32
N TYR A 355 14.10 2.43 44.11
CA TYR A 355 13.35 2.67 42.87
C TYR A 355 12.99 1.31 42.23
N PRO A 356 12.04 1.27 41.28
CA PRO A 356 11.84 0.08 40.46
C PRO A 356 13.13 -0.30 39.72
N PRO A 357 13.42 -1.58 39.48
CA PRO A 357 14.54 -1.99 38.64
C PRO A 357 14.43 -1.34 37.26
N ALA A 358 15.48 -0.68 36.79
CA ALA A 358 15.51 -0.04 35.49
C ALA A 358 15.73 -1.10 34.41
N VAL A 359 14.72 -1.32 33.57
CA VAL A 359 14.80 -2.12 32.34
C VAL A 359 15.13 -1.12 31.24
N ILE A 360 16.40 -1.05 30.82
CA ILE A 360 16.90 0.10 30.04
C ILE A 360 16.86 -0.19 28.53
N GLU A 361 17.28 -1.39 28.13
CA GLU A 361 17.32 -1.82 26.74
C GLU A 361 16.67 -3.21 26.59
N THR A 362 15.96 -3.49 25.50
CA THR A 362 15.18 -4.74 25.31
C THR A 362 15.16 -5.23 23.84
N TRP A 363 16.09 -6.10 23.46
CA TRP A 363 16.21 -6.65 22.11
C TRP A 363 15.72 -8.10 21.99
N ARG A 364 15.64 -8.63 20.77
CA ARG A 364 15.26 -10.03 20.50
C ARG A 364 16.01 -10.67 19.34
N SER A 365 16.12 -12.00 19.36
CA SER A 365 16.62 -12.78 18.23
C SER A 365 15.87 -14.11 18.06
N PRO A 366 15.45 -14.47 16.82
CA PRO A 366 15.47 -13.66 15.61
C PRO A 366 14.44 -12.51 15.68
N LEU A 367 14.66 -11.46 14.89
CA LEU A 367 13.77 -10.28 14.86
C LEU A 367 12.38 -10.59 14.29
N VAL A 368 12.33 -11.42 13.24
CA VAL A 368 11.11 -11.97 12.62
C VAL A 368 11.23 -13.51 12.53
N PRO A 369 10.76 -14.27 13.54
CA PRO A 369 10.91 -15.72 13.57
C PRO A 369 10.15 -16.43 12.44
N THR A 370 10.64 -17.59 12.00
CA THR A 370 9.77 -18.61 11.38
C THR A 370 8.93 -19.29 12.46
N ALA A 371 7.81 -19.92 12.08
CA ALA A 371 6.96 -20.68 13.01
C ALA A 371 7.63 -21.94 13.64
N ALA A 372 8.90 -22.21 13.29
CA ALA A 372 9.73 -23.24 13.92
C ALA A 372 10.78 -22.67 14.90
N GLN A 373 10.96 -21.35 14.96
CA GLN A 373 11.92 -20.67 15.82
C GLN A 373 11.27 -20.12 17.08
N SER A 374 11.85 -20.46 18.23
CA SER A 374 11.69 -19.69 19.46
C SER A 374 12.41 -18.35 19.35
N VAL A 375 11.95 -17.36 20.10
CA VAL A 375 12.58 -16.04 20.19
C VAL A 375 13.25 -15.89 21.56
N THR A 376 14.56 -15.67 21.58
CA THR A 376 15.23 -15.15 22.78
C THR A 376 14.94 -13.67 22.87
N VAL A 377 14.44 -13.23 24.02
CA VAL A 377 14.35 -11.81 24.41
C VAL A 377 15.44 -11.56 25.44
N SER A 378 16.20 -10.50 25.22
CA SER A 378 17.37 -10.13 26.00
C SER A 378 17.19 -8.68 26.47
N ALA A 379 17.66 -8.35 27.68
CA ALA A 379 17.46 -7.02 28.25
C ALA A 379 18.59 -6.59 29.20
N GLU A 380 18.99 -5.33 29.15
CA GLU A 380 19.88 -4.68 30.12
C GLU A 380 19.03 -4.22 31.32
N ILE A 381 19.30 -4.76 32.52
CA ILE A 381 18.48 -4.50 33.73
C ILE A 381 19.36 -4.16 34.93
N HIS A 382 19.14 -2.99 35.53
CA HIS A 382 19.92 -2.43 36.65
C HIS A 382 19.06 -2.18 37.89
N ASP A 383 19.59 -2.56 39.06
CA ASP A 383 19.02 -2.28 40.38
C ASP A 383 20.13 -2.31 41.45
N GLU A 384 19.95 -1.55 42.53
CA GLU A 384 20.76 -1.61 43.75
C GLU A 384 20.33 -2.79 44.64
N ALA A 385 19.07 -3.22 44.53
CA ALA A 385 18.49 -4.33 45.25
C ALA A 385 18.58 -5.66 44.46
N SER A 386 18.16 -6.76 45.12
CA SER A 386 18.03 -8.05 44.45
C SER A 386 16.63 -8.19 43.83
N PHE A 387 16.58 -8.34 42.51
CA PHE A 387 15.34 -8.46 41.73
C PHE A 387 15.21 -9.81 41.02
N SER A 388 14.07 -10.03 40.38
CA SER A 388 13.83 -11.11 39.41
C SER A 388 13.16 -10.56 38.15
N ALA A 389 13.66 -10.94 36.98
CA ALA A 389 13.12 -10.52 35.69
C ALA A 389 12.28 -11.62 34.99
N GLN A 390 11.27 -11.20 34.23
CA GLN A 390 10.40 -12.07 33.44
C GLN A 390 9.94 -11.38 32.14
N ILE A 391 9.68 -12.18 31.11
CA ILE A 391 8.97 -11.75 29.90
C ILE A 391 7.48 -11.98 30.12
N VAL A 392 6.69 -10.91 30.10
CA VAL A 392 5.22 -11.00 30.03
C VAL A 392 4.79 -10.81 28.59
N TYR A 393 4.04 -11.77 28.04
CA TYR A 393 3.65 -11.75 26.64
C TYR A 393 2.22 -12.25 26.39
N THR A 394 1.66 -11.81 25.27
CA THR A 394 0.41 -12.32 24.70
C THR A 394 0.68 -13.00 23.36
N VAL A 395 -0.22 -13.88 22.96
CA VAL A 395 -0.29 -14.44 21.60
C VAL A 395 -1.73 -14.25 21.14
N ASP A 396 -1.93 -13.57 20.02
CA ASP A 396 -3.25 -13.18 19.48
C ASP A 396 -4.12 -12.48 20.54
N GLY A 397 -3.51 -11.59 21.33
CA GLY A 397 -4.13 -10.87 22.45
C GLY A 397 -4.35 -11.71 23.72
N VAL A 398 -4.16 -13.02 23.68
CA VAL A 398 -4.34 -13.92 24.84
C VAL A 398 -3.07 -13.95 25.68
N SER A 399 -3.16 -13.50 26.94
CA SER A 399 -2.04 -13.52 27.90
C SER A 399 -1.52 -14.94 28.15
N GLN A 400 -0.21 -15.10 28.05
CA GLN A 400 0.48 -16.38 28.26
C GLN A 400 1.05 -16.48 29.69
N THR A 401 1.64 -17.63 30.01
CA THR A 401 2.41 -17.77 31.26
C THR A 401 3.75 -17.02 31.12
N PRO A 402 4.10 -16.09 32.02
CA PRO A 402 5.36 -15.36 31.93
C PRO A 402 6.59 -16.28 31.90
N VAL A 403 7.59 -15.91 31.10
CA VAL A 403 8.85 -16.64 30.99
C VAL A 403 9.87 -15.99 31.93
N ALA A 404 10.30 -16.70 32.97
CA ALA A 404 11.37 -16.22 33.85
C ALA A 404 12.67 -16.05 33.07
N MET A 405 13.34 -14.91 33.27
CA MET A 405 14.63 -14.61 32.66
C MET A 405 15.79 -15.00 33.58
N SER A 406 17.02 -15.00 33.09
CA SER A 406 18.23 -15.26 33.86
C SER A 406 19.40 -14.41 33.39
N GLN A 407 20.17 -13.87 34.32
CA GLN A 407 21.37 -13.08 34.05
C GLN A 407 22.43 -13.90 33.29
N VAL A 408 23.04 -13.30 32.26
CA VAL A 408 24.01 -13.97 31.38
C VAL A 408 25.44 -13.57 31.74
N GLY A 409 26.22 -14.54 32.22
CA GLY A 409 27.64 -14.34 32.53
C GLY A 409 27.87 -13.44 33.74
N SER A 410 28.27 -12.18 33.48
CA SER A 410 28.56 -11.18 34.51
C SER A 410 28.28 -9.74 34.05
N THR A 411 27.37 -9.56 33.09
CA THR A 411 26.87 -8.25 32.62
C THR A 411 25.53 -7.93 33.31
N ALA A 412 24.94 -6.76 33.06
CA ALA A 412 23.57 -6.44 33.46
C ALA A 412 22.52 -7.09 32.53
N VAL A 413 22.94 -7.93 31.57
CA VAL A 413 22.06 -8.57 30.59
C VAL A 413 21.35 -9.79 31.17
N TRP A 414 20.03 -9.84 31.00
CA TRP A 414 19.15 -10.98 31.31
C TRP A 414 18.52 -11.53 30.04
N GLU A 415 18.35 -12.84 29.96
CA GLU A 415 17.70 -13.50 28.82
C GLU A 415 16.57 -14.44 29.23
N GLY A 416 15.54 -14.52 28.40
CA GLY A 416 14.49 -15.54 28.44
C GLY A 416 14.05 -15.94 27.03
N THR A 417 13.33 -17.04 26.88
CA THR A 417 12.96 -17.57 25.56
C THR A 417 11.45 -17.76 25.43
N ILE A 418 10.82 -16.97 24.55
CA ILE A 418 9.45 -17.19 24.09
C ILE A 418 9.46 -18.42 23.16
N PRO A 419 8.61 -19.45 23.40
CA PRO A 419 8.55 -20.62 22.52
C PRO A 419 8.04 -20.26 21.12
N ALA A 420 8.34 -21.10 20.13
CA ALA A 420 7.87 -20.92 18.76
C ALA A 420 6.33 -20.86 18.68
N GLN A 421 5.80 -19.98 17.84
CA GLN A 421 4.36 -19.79 17.61
C GLN A 421 3.98 -20.21 16.18
N SER A 422 2.68 -20.30 15.89
CA SER A 422 2.18 -20.63 14.55
C SER A 422 2.36 -19.48 13.54
N ASN A 423 2.37 -19.82 12.24
CA ASN A 423 2.28 -18.84 11.15
C ASN A 423 1.14 -17.85 11.39
N GLY A 424 1.42 -16.55 11.27
CA GLY A 424 0.48 -15.45 11.44
C GLY A 424 0.15 -15.07 12.88
N ALA A 425 0.70 -15.73 13.89
CA ALA A 425 0.42 -15.40 15.29
C ALA A 425 1.04 -14.04 15.68
N LYS A 426 0.22 -13.11 16.19
CA LYS A 426 0.65 -11.79 16.70
C LYS A 426 1.18 -11.95 18.12
N VAL A 427 2.46 -11.68 18.34
CA VAL A 427 3.09 -11.72 19.66
C VAL A 427 3.38 -10.30 20.13
N ALA A 428 2.86 -9.94 21.30
CA ALA A 428 3.21 -8.72 22.02
C ALA A 428 3.90 -9.10 23.33
N TYR A 429 5.08 -8.57 23.62
CA TYR A 429 5.83 -8.87 24.85
C TYR A 429 6.45 -7.63 25.49
N ARG A 430 6.61 -7.62 26.80
CA ARG A 430 7.49 -6.70 27.52
C ARG A 430 8.37 -7.46 28.50
N VAL A 431 9.44 -6.83 28.95
CA VAL A 431 10.24 -7.30 30.09
C VAL A 431 9.80 -6.58 31.36
N GLU A 432 9.50 -7.34 32.40
CA GLU A 432 9.23 -6.85 33.75
C GLU A 432 10.36 -7.29 34.69
N ALA A 433 10.79 -6.40 35.57
CA ALA A 433 11.75 -6.70 36.63
C ALA A 433 11.19 -6.26 37.98
N THR A 434 11.04 -7.22 38.90
CA THR A 434 10.46 -6.98 40.23
C THR A 434 11.54 -7.04 41.31
N GLY A 435 11.76 -5.90 41.98
CA GLY A 435 12.67 -5.75 43.12
C GLY A 435 12.00 -6.04 44.46
N SER A 436 12.42 -5.34 45.52
CA SER A 436 11.99 -5.59 46.90
C SER A 436 10.48 -5.38 47.14
N SER A 437 9.91 -4.40 46.43
CA SER A 437 8.58 -3.83 46.67
C SER A 437 7.92 -3.22 45.43
N GLN A 438 8.64 -3.14 44.31
CA GLN A 438 8.27 -2.42 43.09
C GLN A 438 8.63 -3.23 41.84
N THR A 439 7.92 -3.00 40.74
CA THR A 439 8.22 -3.56 39.41
C THR A 439 8.52 -2.43 38.46
N GLY A 440 9.65 -2.53 37.74
CA GLY A 440 9.92 -1.76 36.53
C GLY A 440 9.55 -2.58 35.30
N SER A 441 9.20 -1.90 34.21
CA SER A 441 8.83 -2.48 32.93
C SER A 441 9.60 -1.77 31.81
N GLY A 442 10.08 -2.52 30.84
CA GLY A 442 10.48 -1.97 29.54
C GLY A 442 9.27 -1.79 28.61
N PHE A 443 9.53 -1.21 27.44
CA PHE A 443 8.57 -1.07 26.34
C PHE A 443 7.92 -2.40 25.93
N THR A 444 6.70 -2.34 25.39
CA THR A 444 6.07 -3.48 24.71
C THR A 444 6.54 -3.55 23.26
N TRP A 445 6.95 -4.75 22.86
CA TRP A 445 7.47 -5.08 21.54
C TRP A 445 6.57 -6.04 20.79
N GLY A 446 6.45 -5.81 19.48
CA GLY A 446 5.61 -6.59 18.58
C GLY A 446 6.39 -7.40 17.53
N TYR A 447 5.92 -8.62 17.25
CA TYR A 447 6.26 -9.35 16.02
C TYR A 447 5.14 -10.30 15.60
N PHE A 448 5.11 -10.67 14.32
CA PHE A 448 4.36 -11.81 13.83
C PHE A 448 5.27 -13.02 13.61
N SER A 449 4.78 -14.22 13.90
CA SER A 449 5.56 -15.46 13.72
C SER A 449 5.27 -16.14 12.38
N GLY A 450 6.31 -16.64 11.71
CA GLY A 450 6.15 -17.33 10.43
C GLY A 450 5.82 -16.42 9.27
N THR A 451 5.25 -16.97 8.18
CA THR A 451 4.64 -16.17 7.11
C THR A 451 3.23 -15.80 7.53
N THR A 452 2.85 -14.53 7.35
CA THR A 452 1.58 -13.98 7.87
C THR A 452 0.66 -13.56 6.72
N PRO A 453 -0.63 -13.95 6.72
CA PRO A 453 -1.60 -13.48 5.73
C PRO A 453 -1.81 -11.98 5.84
N ILE A 454 -1.98 -11.30 4.72
CA ILE A 454 -1.99 -9.82 4.67
C ILE A 454 -3.20 -9.22 5.41
N ALA A 455 -4.38 -9.84 5.36
CA ALA A 455 -5.54 -9.46 6.19
C ALA A 455 -5.29 -9.55 7.71
N THR A 456 -4.23 -10.23 8.16
CA THR A 456 -3.84 -10.28 9.58
C THR A 456 -2.94 -9.10 9.96
N LEU A 457 -2.31 -8.45 8.97
CA LEU A 457 -1.48 -7.26 9.13
C LEU A 457 -2.30 -5.97 9.02
N ARG A 458 -3.25 -5.90 8.07
CA ARG A 458 -4.21 -4.80 7.89
C ARG A 458 -5.30 -4.79 8.97
N GLN A 459 -4.91 -4.61 10.23
CA GLN A 459 -5.83 -4.51 11.37
C GLN A 459 -5.85 -3.07 11.90
N ASN A 460 -6.73 -2.26 11.31
CA ASN A 460 -7.01 -0.89 11.76
C ASN A 460 -8.09 -0.85 12.85
N ASP A 461 -8.09 0.19 13.69
CA ASP A 461 -9.09 0.41 14.74
C ASP A 461 -10.34 1.17 14.23
N SER A 462 -11.18 1.68 15.14
CA SER A 462 -12.41 2.41 14.77
C SER A 462 -12.16 3.72 14.03
N ASP A 463 -10.97 4.29 14.20
CA ASP A 463 -10.58 5.60 13.71
C ASP A 463 -9.49 5.49 12.62
N GLY A 464 -9.31 4.26 12.10
CA GLY A 464 -8.45 3.92 10.97
C GLY A 464 -6.98 3.68 11.32
N LEU A 465 -6.60 3.57 12.59
CA LEU A 465 -5.19 3.46 13.00
C LEU A 465 -4.69 2.02 13.08
N LEU A 466 -3.48 1.78 12.58
CA LEU A 466 -2.87 0.45 12.50
C LEU A 466 -2.52 -0.14 13.88
N VAL A 467 -3.37 -1.03 14.40
CA VAL A 467 -3.21 -1.72 15.70
C VAL A 467 -1.94 -2.60 15.79
N PRO A 468 -1.32 -3.06 14.68
CA PRO A 468 0.03 -3.63 14.67
C PRO A 468 1.14 -2.67 14.19
N MET A 469 1.03 -1.35 14.37
CA MET A 469 2.12 -0.40 14.10
C MET A 469 3.44 -0.87 14.72
N ARG A 470 4.55 -0.77 13.97
CA ARG A 470 5.90 -1.22 14.36
C ARG A 470 6.03 -2.73 14.67
N TYR A 471 5.04 -3.58 14.38
CA TYR A 471 5.21 -5.04 14.49
C TYR A 471 5.99 -5.55 13.29
N HIS A 472 7.08 -6.26 13.56
CA HIS A 472 7.90 -6.81 12.47
C HIS A 472 7.26 -8.11 11.94
N ALA A 473 7.11 -8.21 10.62
CA ALA A 473 6.33 -9.24 9.95
C ALA A 473 7.08 -9.89 8.77
N ARG A 474 6.56 -11.03 8.30
CA ARG A 474 6.97 -11.66 7.02
C ARG A 474 5.74 -11.89 6.16
N VAL A 475 5.72 -11.24 5.00
CA VAL A 475 4.73 -11.43 3.93
C VAL A 475 5.31 -12.37 2.88
N GLN A 476 4.45 -13.11 2.18
CA GLN A 476 4.77 -13.75 0.90
C GLN A 476 3.64 -13.46 -0.08
N GLY A 477 3.98 -12.90 -1.24
CA GLY A 477 2.98 -12.47 -2.21
C GLY A 477 3.56 -12.18 -3.59
N LYS A 478 2.67 -12.02 -4.57
CA LYS A 478 2.98 -11.69 -5.96
C LYS A 478 2.83 -10.19 -6.20
N LEU A 479 3.76 -9.59 -6.95
CA LEU A 479 3.69 -8.17 -7.32
C LEU A 479 2.48 -7.90 -8.23
N THR A 480 1.57 -7.01 -7.80
CA THR A 480 0.52 -6.40 -8.64
C THR A 480 0.96 -5.09 -9.28
N VAL A 481 2.07 -4.51 -8.77
CA VAL A 481 2.77 -3.31 -9.23
C VAL A 481 4.26 -3.58 -9.21
N ALA A 482 4.99 -3.18 -10.26
CA ALA A 482 6.45 -3.31 -10.32
C ALA A 482 7.17 -2.07 -9.73
N PRO A 483 8.43 -2.21 -9.26
CA PRO A 483 9.27 -1.06 -8.92
C PRO A 483 9.41 -0.11 -10.12
N GLY A 484 9.38 1.21 -9.89
CA GLY A 484 9.43 2.21 -10.96
C GLY A 484 8.09 2.68 -11.53
N VAL A 485 6.94 2.15 -11.06
CA VAL A 485 5.60 2.50 -11.62
C VAL A 485 4.99 3.76 -11.02
N PHE A 486 4.97 3.87 -9.68
CA PHE A 486 4.47 5.04 -8.94
C PHE A 486 5.58 5.82 -8.23
N ASN A 487 6.82 5.36 -8.37
CA ASN A 487 8.00 6.12 -7.97
C ASN A 487 9.24 5.59 -8.68
N THR A 488 10.03 6.50 -9.24
CA THR A 488 11.25 6.21 -10.02
C THR A 488 12.54 6.12 -9.18
N PHE A 489 12.49 6.43 -7.88
CA PHE A 489 13.66 6.46 -6.97
C PHE A 489 13.58 5.47 -5.80
N VAL A 490 12.38 5.21 -5.28
CA VAL A 490 12.10 4.30 -4.16
C VAL A 490 11.08 3.23 -4.59
N SER A 491 11.11 2.03 -4.00
CA SER A 491 10.08 1.03 -4.29
C SER A 491 8.81 1.36 -3.52
N GLN A 492 7.82 1.93 -4.21
CA GLN A 492 6.43 1.95 -3.77
C GLN A 492 5.65 0.92 -4.59
N ILE A 493 5.63 -0.32 -4.11
CA ILE A 493 5.04 -1.46 -4.83
C ILE A 493 3.90 -2.08 -4.03
N TRP A 494 3.03 -2.82 -4.70
CA TRP A 494 1.96 -3.59 -4.06
C TRP A 494 2.10 -5.06 -4.38
N VAL A 495 1.79 -5.89 -3.39
CA VAL A 495 1.82 -7.34 -3.47
C VAL A 495 0.53 -7.92 -2.92
N GLN A 496 0.03 -8.99 -3.54
CA GLN A 496 -1.10 -9.77 -3.01
C GLN A 496 -0.64 -11.16 -2.58
N ASP A 497 -1.16 -11.66 -1.46
CA ASP A 497 -0.95 -13.04 -1.04
C ASP A 497 -1.88 -14.04 -1.77
N ALA A 498 -1.78 -15.32 -1.43
CA ALA A 498 -2.56 -16.38 -2.07
C ALA A 498 -4.07 -16.37 -1.75
N ALA A 499 -4.55 -15.50 -0.86
CA ALA A 499 -5.97 -15.23 -0.64
C ALA A 499 -6.50 -14.05 -1.48
N GLY A 500 -5.60 -13.25 -2.07
CA GLY A 500 -5.91 -12.03 -2.81
C GLY A 500 -5.79 -10.73 -1.99
N ASP A 501 -5.51 -10.83 -0.69
CA ASP A 501 -5.28 -9.66 0.17
C ASP A 501 -4.01 -8.92 -0.22
N GLY A 502 -4.10 -7.59 -0.39
CA GLY A 502 -3.00 -6.75 -0.85
C GLY A 502 -2.38 -5.84 0.22
N ILE A 503 -1.10 -5.47 0.08
CA ILE A 503 -0.40 -4.51 0.93
C ILE A 503 0.66 -3.74 0.12
N GLN A 504 0.94 -2.50 0.50
CA GLN A 504 2.08 -1.73 0.00
C GLN A 504 3.38 -2.26 0.65
N ILE A 505 4.44 -2.42 -0.13
CA ILE A 505 5.81 -2.58 0.35
C ILE A 505 6.58 -1.29 0.05
N PHE A 506 7.33 -0.79 1.03
CA PHE A 506 8.16 0.41 0.90
C PHE A 506 9.65 0.08 1.09
N ASP A 507 10.48 0.42 0.10
CA ASP A 507 11.94 0.35 0.14
C ASP A 507 12.54 1.68 -0.36
N GLY A 508 13.55 2.23 0.33
CA GLY A 508 14.27 3.45 -0.02
C GLY A 508 15.20 3.30 -1.23
N SER A 509 15.18 2.14 -1.87
CA SER A 509 15.85 1.80 -3.12
C SER A 509 14.89 1.11 -4.10
N ILE A 510 15.25 1.08 -5.38
CA ILE A 510 14.51 0.32 -6.40
C ILE A 510 14.91 -1.17 -6.32
N LEU A 511 13.96 -2.01 -5.92
CA LEU A 511 14.09 -3.46 -5.89
C LEU A 511 14.27 -4.05 -7.30
N SER A 512 15.02 -5.14 -7.39
CA SER A 512 15.14 -5.93 -8.63
C SER A 512 14.11 -7.07 -8.64
N LEU A 513 12.84 -6.71 -8.92
CA LEU A 513 11.70 -7.63 -9.04
C LEU A 513 10.81 -7.19 -10.22
N ALA A 514 10.20 -8.14 -10.92
CA ALA A 514 9.28 -7.87 -12.03
C ALA A 514 7.81 -7.96 -11.62
N LEU A 515 6.91 -7.40 -12.45
CA LEU A 515 5.46 -7.54 -12.28
C LEU A 515 5.08 -9.04 -12.28
N GLY A 516 4.32 -9.47 -11.27
CA GLY A 516 3.90 -10.86 -11.09
C GLY A 516 4.90 -11.77 -10.37
N ASP A 517 6.17 -11.39 -10.19
CA ASP A 517 7.12 -12.16 -9.38
C ASP A 517 6.57 -12.41 -7.97
N GLU A 518 6.78 -13.63 -7.47
CA GLU A 518 6.48 -13.98 -6.08
C GLU A 518 7.74 -13.81 -5.23
N ALA A 519 7.61 -13.09 -4.12
CA ALA A 519 8.69 -12.82 -3.19
C ALA A 519 8.24 -12.89 -1.73
N ILE A 520 9.19 -13.15 -0.84
CA ILE A 520 9.05 -13.05 0.62
C ILE A 520 9.62 -11.69 1.05
N PHE A 521 8.82 -10.91 1.77
CA PHE A 521 9.20 -9.60 2.29
C PHE A 521 9.29 -9.66 3.81
N ILE A 522 10.33 -9.07 4.39
CA ILE A 522 10.53 -8.98 5.84
C ILE A 522 10.77 -7.51 6.18
N GLY A 523 9.95 -6.97 7.10
CA GLY A 523 9.94 -5.54 7.41
C GLY A 523 9.15 -5.19 8.66
N SER A 524 9.03 -3.90 8.92
CA SER A 524 8.19 -3.30 9.96
C SER A 524 6.86 -2.82 9.38
N LEU A 525 5.78 -2.92 10.14
CA LEU A 525 4.47 -2.38 9.74
C LEU A 525 4.35 -0.90 10.09
N GLU A 526 3.86 -0.12 9.13
CA GLU A 526 3.71 1.33 9.22
C GLU A 526 2.43 1.81 8.53
N GLN A 527 2.11 3.09 8.74
CA GLN A 527 0.96 3.75 8.13
C GLN A 527 1.36 5.13 7.59
N PHE A 528 0.97 5.43 6.35
CA PHE A 528 1.26 6.71 5.70
C PHE A 528 0.00 7.25 5.01
N GLY A 529 -0.57 8.36 5.50
CA GLY A 529 -1.84 8.90 4.98
C GLY A 529 -2.99 7.89 5.06
N GLY A 530 -3.05 7.12 6.14
CA GLY A 530 -3.97 5.98 6.32
C GLY A 530 -3.52 4.67 5.66
N GLN A 531 -2.81 4.70 4.54
CA GLN A 531 -2.37 3.49 3.83
C GLN A 531 -1.49 2.58 4.71
N THR A 532 -1.89 1.32 4.90
CA THR A 532 -1.05 0.29 5.54
C THR A 532 0.13 -0.07 4.63
N GLN A 533 1.36 -0.06 5.16
CA GLN A 533 2.55 -0.48 4.44
C GLN A 533 3.46 -1.40 5.27
N LEU A 534 4.26 -2.21 4.58
CA LEU A 534 5.41 -2.93 5.14
C LEU A 534 6.71 -2.23 4.68
N ASN A 535 7.36 -1.51 5.59
CA ASN A 535 8.65 -0.87 5.36
C ASN A 535 9.79 -1.90 5.53
N ILE A 536 10.63 -2.04 4.51
CA ILE A 536 11.75 -3.00 4.48
C ILE A 536 13.14 -2.31 4.51
N VAL A 537 13.20 -1.00 4.77
CA VAL A 537 14.42 -0.17 4.67
C VAL A 537 15.42 -0.37 5.81
N GLN A 538 14.93 -0.61 7.03
CA GLN A 538 15.78 -0.72 8.22
C GLN A 538 16.57 -2.05 8.22
N ASP A 539 17.84 -2.02 7.78
CA ASP A 539 18.71 -3.20 7.73
C ASP A 539 19.21 -3.62 9.14
N TRP A 540 18.30 -4.14 9.96
CA TRP A 540 18.62 -4.95 11.14
C TRP A 540 19.09 -6.38 10.75
N GLY A 541 19.81 -6.51 9.63
CA GLY A 541 20.45 -7.74 9.13
C GLY A 541 19.52 -8.84 8.63
N ASN A 542 18.21 -8.58 8.53
CA ASN A 542 17.18 -9.57 8.14
C ASN A 542 15.96 -8.98 7.40
N PHE A 543 15.91 -7.67 7.16
CA PHE A 543 14.84 -7.04 6.37
C PHE A 543 15.15 -7.13 4.87
N GLY A 544 14.17 -6.75 4.04
CA GLY A 544 14.30 -6.74 2.58
C GLY A 544 13.38 -7.74 1.87
N ALA A 545 13.60 -7.91 0.57
CA ALA A 545 12.87 -8.85 -0.28
C ALA A 545 13.73 -10.05 -0.70
N THR A 546 13.14 -11.25 -0.69
CA THR A 546 13.73 -12.50 -1.20
C THR A 546 12.83 -13.06 -2.29
N TYR A 547 13.30 -13.03 -3.54
CA TYR A 547 12.64 -13.66 -4.69
C TYR A 547 12.39 -15.16 -4.44
N VAL A 548 11.19 -15.63 -4.77
CA VAL A 548 10.77 -17.05 -4.70
C VAL A 548 10.68 -17.65 -6.10
N SER A 549 9.87 -17.05 -6.98
CA SER A 549 9.62 -17.55 -8.33
C SER A 549 8.85 -16.54 -9.18
N SER A 550 9.22 -16.42 -10.46
CA SER A 550 8.42 -15.67 -11.42
C SER A 550 7.10 -16.38 -11.72
N ASN A 551 6.06 -15.59 -11.94
CA ASN A 551 4.67 -16.01 -12.03
C ASN A 551 3.87 -14.99 -12.85
N THR A 552 2.74 -15.41 -13.43
CA THR A 552 1.72 -14.46 -13.91
C THR A 552 1.22 -13.60 -12.75
N ALA A 553 1.09 -12.29 -12.98
CA ALA A 553 0.53 -11.35 -12.02
C ALA A 553 -0.93 -11.69 -11.66
N PRO A 554 -1.39 -11.36 -10.43
CA PRO A 554 -2.77 -11.57 -10.05
C PRO A 554 -3.75 -10.87 -11.01
N SER A 555 -4.82 -11.56 -11.40
CA SER A 555 -5.90 -10.96 -12.18
C SER A 555 -6.69 -9.94 -11.36
N PRO A 556 -7.17 -8.83 -11.94
CA PRO A 556 -7.94 -7.83 -11.22
C PRO A 556 -9.33 -8.38 -10.82
N VAL A 557 -9.78 -8.09 -9.60
CA VAL A 557 -11.09 -8.50 -9.10
C VAL A 557 -12.15 -7.45 -9.46
N VAL A 558 -13.28 -7.86 -10.03
CA VAL A 558 -14.37 -6.92 -10.36
C VAL A 558 -15.04 -6.41 -9.09
N ARG A 559 -15.06 -5.09 -8.90
CA ARG A 559 -15.69 -4.38 -7.78
C ARG A 559 -16.65 -3.29 -8.27
N THR A 560 -17.47 -2.75 -7.39
CA THR A 560 -18.31 -1.57 -7.66
C THR A 560 -17.73 -0.33 -6.97
N VAL A 561 -17.98 0.86 -7.52
CA VAL A 561 -17.51 2.14 -6.96
C VAL A 561 -18.01 2.32 -5.53
N GLY A 562 -19.26 1.94 -5.26
CA GLY A 562 -19.86 1.98 -3.91
C GLY A 562 -19.33 0.93 -2.92
N SER A 563 -18.37 0.08 -3.31
CA SER A 563 -17.76 -0.93 -2.45
C SER A 563 -16.31 -0.63 -2.04
N ILE A 564 -15.66 0.36 -2.68
CA ILE A 564 -14.25 0.67 -2.42
C ILE A 564 -14.07 1.29 -1.02
N GLY A 565 -13.10 0.76 -0.27
CA GLY A 565 -12.79 1.13 1.11
C GLY A 565 -11.91 0.08 1.78
N GLU A 566 -11.62 0.30 3.07
CA GLU A 566 -10.76 -0.47 3.98
C GLU A 566 -10.56 -1.96 3.64
N ALA A 567 -11.66 -2.71 3.50
CA ALA A 567 -11.63 -4.15 3.28
C ALA A 567 -10.76 -4.56 2.08
N TYR A 568 -10.72 -3.72 1.04
CA TYR A 568 -10.00 -3.96 -0.20
C TYR A 568 -8.70 -3.16 -0.33
N GLU A 569 -8.22 -2.47 0.72
CA GLU A 569 -6.92 -1.78 0.65
C GLU A 569 -5.80 -2.71 0.16
N GLY A 570 -5.04 -2.22 -0.82
CA GLY A 570 -3.97 -2.94 -1.52
C GLY A 570 -4.43 -3.89 -2.64
N GLU A 571 -5.73 -4.16 -2.77
CA GLU A 571 -6.28 -5.08 -3.77
C GLU A 571 -6.24 -4.47 -5.19
N LEU A 572 -5.86 -5.28 -6.18
CA LEU A 572 -5.95 -4.96 -7.61
C LEU A 572 -7.36 -5.26 -8.11
N VAL A 573 -8.08 -4.22 -8.52
CA VAL A 573 -9.50 -4.29 -8.88
C VAL A 573 -9.76 -3.82 -10.32
N ARG A 574 -10.88 -4.26 -10.90
CA ARG A 574 -11.50 -3.68 -12.12
C ARG A 574 -12.84 -3.06 -11.72
N LEU A 575 -13.10 -1.83 -12.17
CA LEU A 575 -14.38 -1.14 -12.05
C LEU A 575 -15.00 -1.03 -13.45
N ASN A 576 -16.15 -1.67 -13.65
CA ASN A 576 -16.79 -1.73 -14.96
C ASN A 576 -17.77 -0.57 -15.19
N GLY A 577 -17.87 -0.11 -16.43
CA GLY A 577 -18.88 0.86 -16.89
C GLY A 577 -18.81 2.24 -16.22
N VAL A 578 -17.65 2.63 -15.68
CA VAL A 578 -17.52 3.89 -14.94
C VAL A 578 -17.57 5.10 -15.87
N SER A 579 -18.09 6.20 -15.33
CA SER A 579 -18.22 7.48 -16.03
C SER A 579 -17.64 8.61 -15.19
N ILE A 580 -17.01 9.59 -15.83
CA ILE A 580 -16.38 10.72 -15.14
C ILE A 580 -17.44 11.73 -14.65
N VAL A 581 -17.42 11.99 -13.35
CA VAL A 581 -18.20 13.03 -12.66
C VAL A 581 -17.44 14.36 -12.63
N SER A 582 -16.12 14.31 -12.40
CA SER A 582 -15.25 15.49 -12.43
C SER A 582 -13.79 15.10 -12.70
N GLY A 583 -12.91 16.07 -12.98
CA GLY A 583 -11.47 15.87 -13.19
C GLY A 583 -11.03 15.55 -14.62
N GLY A 584 -11.87 14.92 -15.45
CA GLY A 584 -11.60 14.62 -16.87
C GLY A 584 -11.64 15.86 -17.79
N GLY A 585 -10.88 16.91 -17.46
CA GLY A 585 -10.85 18.20 -18.16
C GLY A 585 -10.23 18.12 -19.56
N GLN A 586 -8.88 17.92 -19.61
CA GLN A 586 -6.87 16.28 -20.88
C GLN A 586 -6.08 14.93 -20.36
N ILE A 587 -6.60 13.91 -19.66
CA ILE A 587 -6.09 13.28 -18.41
C ILE A 587 -5.22 14.16 -17.46
N TYR A 588 -4.40 15.08 -18.01
CA TYR A 588 -4.64 16.54 -17.95
C TYR A 588 -3.47 17.49 -17.68
N GLY A 589 -2.25 16.98 -17.73
CA GLY A 589 -1.04 17.77 -17.88
C GLY A 589 0.21 16.88 -17.94
N SER A 590 1.36 17.52 -17.79
CA SER A 590 2.51 16.89 -17.13
C SER A 590 2.32 17.08 -15.61
N GLY A 591 2.30 15.99 -14.86
CA GLY A 591 2.09 16.01 -13.41
C GLY A 591 0.81 15.31 -12.96
N ASP A 592 0.70 15.15 -11.63
CA ASP A 592 -0.41 14.50 -10.92
C ASP A 592 -1.80 15.00 -11.35
N SER A 593 -2.78 14.09 -11.36
CA SER A 593 -4.18 14.45 -11.57
C SER A 593 -5.14 13.50 -10.83
N ASN A 594 -6.38 13.95 -10.64
CA ASN A 594 -7.45 13.15 -10.02
C ASN A 594 -8.69 13.18 -10.92
N LEU A 595 -9.23 12.02 -11.26
CA LEU A 595 -10.56 11.86 -11.84
C LEU A 595 -11.54 11.42 -10.74
N THR A 596 -12.76 11.95 -10.72
CA THR A 596 -13.84 11.39 -9.89
C THR A 596 -14.77 10.59 -10.79
N VAL A 597 -14.97 9.30 -10.51
CA VAL A 597 -15.75 8.38 -11.37
C VAL A 597 -16.95 7.75 -10.64
N THR A 598 -17.94 7.29 -11.40
CA THR A 598 -19.15 6.62 -10.89
C THR A 598 -19.66 5.53 -11.84
N ASP A 599 -20.14 4.42 -11.27
CA ASP A 599 -20.83 3.31 -11.94
C ASP A 599 -22.36 3.48 -11.96
N ASN A 600 -22.90 4.40 -11.15
CA ASN A 600 -24.33 4.46 -10.81
C ASN A 600 -24.94 5.86 -10.91
N GLY A 601 -24.39 6.69 -11.82
CA GLY A 601 -24.90 8.03 -12.13
C GLY A 601 -24.62 9.08 -11.04
N GLY A 602 -23.63 8.84 -10.18
CA GLY A 602 -23.16 9.78 -9.15
C GLY A 602 -23.75 9.55 -7.76
N THR A 603 -24.36 8.38 -7.51
CA THR A 603 -24.82 8.00 -6.16
C THR A 603 -23.66 7.51 -5.28
N SER A 604 -22.67 6.87 -5.90
CA SER A 604 -21.37 6.52 -5.33
C SER A 604 -20.27 7.07 -6.23
N THR A 605 -19.18 7.54 -5.63
CA THR A 605 -18.03 8.09 -6.35
C THR A 605 -16.73 7.67 -5.70
N VAL A 606 -15.72 7.34 -6.51
CA VAL A 606 -14.34 7.09 -6.07
C VAL A 606 -13.38 8.00 -6.85
N VAL A 607 -12.24 8.32 -6.26
CA VAL A 607 -11.14 9.00 -6.95
C VAL A 607 -10.31 7.95 -7.71
N VAL A 608 -10.04 8.21 -8.98
CA VAL A 608 -8.97 7.56 -9.74
C VAL A 608 -7.79 8.53 -9.74
N ARG A 609 -6.72 8.15 -9.05
CA ARG A 609 -5.51 8.94 -8.84
C ARG A 609 -4.54 8.66 -9.98
N ILE A 610 -4.23 9.69 -10.75
CA ILE A 610 -3.24 9.65 -11.82
C ILE A 610 -1.94 10.18 -11.25
N ASP A 611 -0.92 9.34 -11.27
CA ASP A 611 0.40 9.63 -10.71
C ASP A 611 1.39 10.06 -11.80
N GLU A 612 2.27 11.04 -11.51
CA GLU A 612 3.14 11.64 -12.52
C GLU A 612 4.28 10.75 -13.05
N ASP A 613 4.70 9.71 -12.32
CA ASP A 613 5.72 8.76 -12.77
C ASP A 613 5.16 7.66 -13.70
N THR A 614 3.83 7.52 -13.79
CA THR A 614 3.18 6.56 -14.72
C THR A 614 3.24 7.03 -16.18
N ASP A 615 2.93 6.14 -17.14
CA ASP A 615 2.81 6.54 -18.55
C ASP A 615 1.50 7.29 -18.89
N ILE A 616 0.56 7.39 -17.94
CA ILE A 616 -0.80 7.91 -18.14
C ILE A 616 -0.89 9.41 -18.47
N PRO A 617 -0.10 10.32 -17.86
CA PRO A 617 -0.22 11.77 -18.08
C PRO A 617 -0.17 12.18 -19.56
N GLY A 618 -1.16 12.96 -19.99
CA GLY A 618 -1.32 13.42 -21.38
C GLY A 618 -2.06 12.47 -22.33
N ALA A 619 -2.53 11.30 -21.86
CA ALA A 619 -3.40 10.41 -22.63
C ALA A 619 -4.76 11.07 -22.99
N ASN A 620 -5.50 10.47 -23.94
CA ASN A 620 -6.85 10.90 -24.28
C ASN A 620 -7.84 10.50 -23.18
N THR A 621 -8.71 11.42 -22.76
CA THR A 621 -9.73 11.12 -21.74
C THR A 621 -10.92 10.37 -22.35
N PRO A 622 -11.42 9.31 -21.70
CA PRO A 622 -12.68 8.67 -22.06
C PRO A 622 -13.84 9.69 -22.10
N THR A 623 -14.50 9.79 -23.25
CA THR A 623 -15.67 10.68 -23.45
C THR A 623 -17.00 9.96 -23.34
N GLN A 624 -16.95 8.64 -23.16
CA GLN A 624 -18.06 7.74 -22.86
C GLN A 624 -17.80 7.06 -21.50
N ALA A 625 -18.62 6.08 -21.12
CA ALA A 625 -18.21 5.16 -20.06
C ALA A 625 -16.98 4.35 -20.49
N PHE A 626 -16.23 3.85 -19.51
CA PHE A 626 -15.01 3.05 -19.69
C PHE A 626 -14.85 2.11 -18.49
N ASP A 627 -14.01 1.09 -18.63
CA ASP A 627 -13.59 0.24 -17.51
C ASP A 627 -12.22 0.72 -17.03
N VAL A 628 -11.97 0.67 -15.72
CA VAL A 628 -10.68 1.05 -15.13
C VAL A 628 -10.16 -0.03 -14.18
N ILE A 629 -8.89 -0.40 -14.36
CA ILE A 629 -8.14 -1.29 -13.46
C ILE A 629 -7.26 -0.43 -12.56
N GLY A 630 -6.98 -0.90 -11.35
CA GLY A 630 -5.98 -0.26 -10.49
C GLY A 630 -5.93 -0.83 -9.08
N ILE A 631 -4.97 -0.34 -8.30
CA ILE A 631 -4.82 -0.69 -6.89
C ILE A 631 -5.77 0.17 -6.05
N VAL A 632 -6.56 -0.44 -5.17
CA VAL A 632 -7.25 0.28 -4.10
C VAL A 632 -6.21 0.74 -3.08
N SER A 633 -6.17 2.04 -2.80
CA SER A 633 -5.26 2.64 -1.82
C SER A 633 -5.98 3.70 -1.00
N GLN A 634 -5.41 4.09 0.14
CA GLN A 634 -5.88 5.21 0.94
C GLN A 634 -4.92 6.41 0.80
N TYR A 635 -5.47 7.62 0.70
CA TYR A 635 -4.75 8.84 1.04
C TYR A 635 -5.68 9.76 1.85
N ASP A 636 -5.68 9.56 3.16
CA ASP A 636 -6.34 10.41 4.13
C ASP A 636 -5.26 11.09 4.99
N ALA A 637 -4.97 12.36 4.70
CA ALA A 637 -3.94 13.13 5.39
C ALA A 637 -4.40 13.66 6.77
N SER A 638 -5.63 13.32 7.19
CA SER A 638 -6.22 13.81 8.44
C SER A 638 -6.98 12.69 9.16
N HIS A 639 -6.61 12.43 10.41
CA HIS A 639 -7.35 11.49 11.26
C HIS A 639 -8.80 11.95 11.51
N PRO A 640 -9.79 11.04 11.59
CA PRO A 640 -9.69 9.58 11.52
C PRO A 640 -9.48 9.06 10.09
N PHE A 641 -8.51 8.15 9.90
CA PHE A 641 -8.09 7.56 8.62
C PHE A 641 -9.14 6.58 8.06
N THR A 642 -10.33 7.11 7.78
CA THR A 642 -11.55 6.34 7.45
C THR A 642 -12.17 6.81 6.14
N SER A 643 -11.54 7.77 5.45
CA SER A 643 -11.90 8.25 4.13
C SER A 643 -10.72 8.11 3.16
N GLY A 644 -10.55 9.01 2.19
CA GLY A 644 -9.35 9.04 1.33
C GLY A 644 -9.17 7.87 0.34
N TYR A 645 -10.06 6.87 0.28
CA TYR A 645 -9.90 5.72 -0.60
C TYR A 645 -10.00 6.07 -2.09
N GLN A 646 -9.06 5.54 -2.87
CA GLN A 646 -8.79 5.86 -4.26
C GLN A 646 -8.32 4.63 -5.05
N ILE A 647 -8.36 4.73 -6.38
CA ILE A 647 -7.83 3.73 -7.33
C ILE A 647 -6.59 4.29 -8.01
N LEU A 648 -5.47 3.58 -7.97
CA LEU A 648 -4.25 3.88 -8.73
C LEU A 648 -4.14 2.95 -9.96
N PRO A 649 -4.55 3.38 -11.16
CA PRO A 649 -4.19 2.72 -12.42
C PRO A 649 -2.68 2.82 -12.64
N ARG A 650 -2.07 1.73 -13.13
CA ARG A 650 -0.61 1.56 -13.23
C ARG A 650 -0.07 2.01 -14.59
N SER A 651 -0.92 2.03 -15.61
CA SER A 651 -0.58 2.43 -16.99
C SER A 651 -1.81 2.87 -17.78
N LYS A 652 -1.61 3.39 -19.00
CA LYS A 652 -2.70 3.65 -19.96
C LYS A 652 -3.54 2.41 -20.25
N ALA A 653 -2.94 1.22 -20.24
CA ALA A 653 -3.64 -0.04 -20.55
C ALA A 653 -4.66 -0.44 -19.46
N ASP A 654 -4.55 0.14 -18.25
CA ASP A 654 -5.58 -0.01 -17.22
C ASP A 654 -6.85 0.83 -17.50
N PHE A 655 -6.89 1.67 -18.56
CA PHE A 655 -8.09 2.36 -19.04
C PHE A 655 -8.65 1.70 -20.30
N ILE A 656 -9.73 0.93 -20.16
CA ILE A 656 -10.33 0.15 -21.25
C ILE A 656 -11.53 0.94 -21.81
N THR A 657 -11.33 1.62 -22.93
CA THR A 657 -12.36 2.44 -23.59
C THR A 657 -13.24 1.67 -24.57
N ASP A 658 -12.72 0.57 -25.13
CA ASP A 658 -13.24 0.03 -26.40
C ASP A 658 -14.25 -1.10 -26.18
N GLU A 659 -14.24 -1.75 -25.00
CA GLU A 659 -15.26 -2.72 -24.60
C GLU A 659 -16.60 -2.04 -24.23
N VAL A 660 -16.64 -0.75 -23.92
CA VAL A 660 -17.78 -0.15 -23.15
C VAL A 660 -18.91 0.41 -24.04
N ASN A 661 -19.12 -0.22 -25.19
CA ASN A 661 -20.43 -0.29 -25.88
C ASN A 661 -20.85 -1.74 -26.19
N HIS A 662 -20.18 -2.72 -25.58
CA HIS A 662 -20.63 -4.11 -25.50
C HIS A 662 -21.25 -4.36 -24.11
N PRO A 663 -22.49 -4.85 -24.03
CA PRO A 663 -22.85 -5.69 -22.88
C PRO A 663 -22.01 -6.98 -22.91
N ASP A 664 -21.73 -7.56 -21.74
CA ASP A 664 -20.97 -8.83 -21.62
C ASP A 664 -21.55 -9.99 -22.44
N VAL A 665 -22.82 -9.90 -22.86
CA VAL A 665 -23.47 -10.81 -23.80
C VAL A 665 -24.23 -10.00 -24.86
N ILE A 666 -23.84 -10.15 -26.14
CA ILE A 666 -24.53 -9.55 -27.29
C ILE A 666 -25.41 -10.58 -28.00
N ILE A 667 -26.38 -10.10 -28.79
CA ILE A 667 -27.00 -10.89 -29.87
C ILE A 667 -26.02 -10.90 -31.05
N SER A 668 -25.58 -12.08 -31.50
CA SER A 668 -24.57 -12.28 -32.55
C SER A 668 -25.20 -12.64 -33.90
N GLU A 669 -26.16 -13.56 -33.92
CA GLU A 669 -26.83 -14.02 -35.15
C GLU A 669 -28.37 -14.08 -34.97
N ILE A 670 -29.12 -13.75 -36.02
CA ILE A 670 -30.59 -13.81 -36.06
C ILE A 670 -31.03 -14.43 -37.39
N HIS A 671 -31.76 -15.55 -37.36
CA HIS A 671 -32.35 -16.16 -38.56
C HIS A 671 -33.88 -16.07 -38.51
N ALA A 672 -34.47 -15.25 -39.40
CA ALA A 672 -35.91 -14.98 -39.42
C ALA A 672 -36.65 -15.60 -40.63
N ASP A 673 -35.95 -16.07 -41.67
CA ASP A 673 -36.56 -16.70 -42.85
C ASP A 673 -35.73 -17.89 -43.36
N PRO A 674 -35.99 -19.12 -42.86
CA PRO A 674 -35.27 -20.33 -43.28
C PRO A 674 -35.57 -20.74 -44.72
N HIS A 675 -34.52 -20.81 -45.55
CA HIS A 675 -34.63 -21.14 -46.98
C HIS A 675 -35.39 -22.44 -47.23
N GLY A 676 -36.48 -22.39 -48.01
CA GLY A 676 -37.45 -23.49 -48.17
C GLY A 676 -36.95 -24.85 -48.71
N THR A 677 -35.65 -25.02 -48.98
CA THR A 677 -35.03 -26.34 -49.23
C THR A 677 -33.66 -26.56 -48.57
N GLU A 678 -33.06 -25.55 -47.92
CA GLU A 678 -31.70 -25.63 -47.33
C GLU A 678 -31.61 -25.02 -45.92
N GLY A 679 -32.70 -24.40 -45.43
CA GLY A 679 -32.83 -23.83 -44.08
C GLY A 679 -33.19 -24.85 -43.02
N ASP A 680 -32.41 -25.92 -42.90
CA ASP A 680 -32.47 -26.92 -41.82
C ASP A 680 -31.46 -26.50 -40.74
N ALA A 681 -31.60 -25.27 -40.22
CA ALA A 681 -30.63 -24.63 -39.34
C ALA A 681 -30.54 -25.30 -37.97
N ASN A 682 -31.59 -25.99 -37.51
CA ASN A 682 -31.52 -26.85 -36.33
C ASN A 682 -30.99 -28.27 -36.64
N GLY A 683 -30.87 -28.64 -37.92
CA GLY A 683 -30.31 -29.92 -38.35
C GLY A 683 -31.09 -31.15 -37.87
N ASP A 684 -32.40 -31.07 -37.63
CA ASP A 684 -33.26 -32.23 -37.32
C ASP A 684 -33.66 -33.04 -38.56
N GLY A 685 -33.35 -32.54 -39.76
CA GLY A 685 -33.67 -33.15 -41.04
C GLY A 685 -34.95 -32.60 -41.69
N THR A 686 -35.52 -31.51 -41.15
CA THR A 686 -36.88 -31.05 -41.47
C THR A 686 -36.99 -29.52 -41.59
N VAL A 687 -36.45 -28.96 -42.68
CA VAL A 687 -36.61 -27.54 -43.08
C VAL A 687 -38.02 -27.02 -42.75
N SER A 688 -38.10 -26.09 -41.81
CA SER A 688 -39.34 -25.56 -41.24
C SER A 688 -39.20 -24.07 -40.97
N SER A 689 -39.99 -23.26 -41.70
CA SER A 689 -40.01 -21.79 -41.65
C SER A 689 -40.58 -21.20 -40.34
N THR A 690 -40.41 -21.90 -39.22
CA THR A 690 -40.73 -21.51 -37.84
C THR A 690 -39.90 -22.27 -36.79
N HIS A 691 -39.35 -23.45 -37.11
CA HIS A 691 -38.48 -24.19 -36.18
C HIS A 691 -37.00 -23.87 -36.40
N ASP A 692 -36.62 -23.56 -37.63
CA ASP A 692 -35.26 -23.18 -38.04
C ASP A 692 -35.00 -21.68 -37.93
N GLU A 693 -36.00 -20.90 -37.51
CA GLU A 693 -35.74 -19.57 -36.95
C GLU A 693 -34.82 -19.71 -35.73
N PHE A 694 -33.88 -18.79 -35.53
CA PHE A 694 -33.12 -18.73 -34.27
C PHE A 694 -32.63 -17.34 -33.91
N VAL A 695 -32.25 -17.19 -32.64
CA VAL A 695 -31.47 -16.08 -32.11
C VAL A 695 -30.27 -16.68 -31.37
N GLU A 696 -29.07 -16.27 -31.75
CA GLU A 696 -27.84 -16.56 -31.01
C GLU A 696 -27.46 -15.36 -30.12
N ILE A 697 -26.95 -15.66 -28.93
CA ILE A 697 -26.24 -14.69 -28.09
C ILE A 697 -24.83 -15.18 -27.78
N TRP A 698 -23.85 -14.27 -27.78
CA TRP A 698 -22.43 -14.56 -27.56
C TRP A 698 -21.88 -13.76 -26.39
N ASN A 699 -21.15 -14.42 -25.49
CA ASN A 699 -20.48 -13.83 -24.34
C ASN A 699 -19.21 -13.09 -24.80
N THR A 700 -19.23 -11.77 -24.77
CA THR A 700 -18.12 -10.92 -25.20
C THR A 700 -17.09 -10.67 -24.10
N SER A 701 -17.29 -11.21 -22.90
CA SER A 701 -16.36 -11.06 -21.79
C SER A 701 -15.34 -12.21 -21.72
N TYR A 702 -14.26 -11.99 -20.96
CA TYR A 702 -13.28 -13.02 -20.62
C TYR A 702 -13.68 -13.83 -19.36
N ALA A 703 -14.88 -13.64 -18.83
CA ALA A 703 -15.43 -14.38 -17.70
C ALA A 703 -16.65 -15.22 -18.13
N ALA A 704 -17.06 -16.19 -17.31
CA ALA A 704 -18.30 -16.91 -17.54
C ALA A 704 -19.50 -16.07 -17.02
N VAL A 705 -20.49 -15.82 -17.86
CA VAL A 705 -21.65 -14.96 -17.52
C VAL A 705 -22.86 -15.81 -17.17
N ASP A 706 -23.43 -15.61 -15.98
CA ASP A 706 -24.70 -16.22 -15.57
C ASP A 706 -25.88 -15.44 -16.20
N VAL A 707 -26.55 -16.07 -17.15
CA VAL A 707 -27.74 -15.53 -17.84
C VAL A 707 -29.04 -16.13 -17.29
N SER A 708 -29.01 -16.69 -16.08
CA SER A 708 -30.19 -17.29 -15.44
C SER A 708 -31.39 -16.32 -15.41
N SER A 709 -32.54 -16.77 -15.90
CA SER A 709 -33.78 -15.97 -15.97
C SER A 709 -33.76 -14.77 -16.93
N TRP A 710 -32.67 -14.54 -17.68
CA TRP A 710 -32.62 -13.55 -18.76
C TRP A 710 -33.66 -13.87 -19.85
N GLN A 711 -34.03 -12.88 -20.65
CA GLN A 711 -35.20 -12.96 -21.53
C GLN A 711 -34.92 -12.47 -22.95
N ILE A 712 -35.40 -13.22 -23.94
CA ILE A 712 -35.49 -12.78 -25.34
C ILE A 712 -36.92 -12.34 -25.61
N HIS A 713 -37.10 -11.11 -26.07
CA HIS A 713 -38.36 -10.52 -26.54
C HIS A 713 -38.27 -10.23 -28.05
N ASP A 714 -39.41 -10.20 -28.73
CA ASP A 714 -39.55 -9.62 -30.08
C ASP A 714 -40.31 -8.29 -30.03
N GLY A 715 -40.70 -7.73 -31.20
CA GLY A 715 -41.56 -6.55 -31.29
C GLY A 715 -42.98 -6.72 -30.73
N THR A 716 -43.37 -7.91 -30.25
CA THR A 716 -44.70 -8.22 -29.71
C THR A 716 -44.70 -8.63 -28.23
N GLY A 717 -43.62 -9.23 -27.71
CA GLY A 717 -43.45 -9.56 -26.30
C GLY A 717 -42.38 -10.62 -26.01
N LEU A 718 -42.47 -11.24 -24.83
CA LEU A 718 -41.56 -12.29 -24.36
C LEU A 718 -41.66 -13.55 -25.25
N ARG A 719 -40.52 -14.03 -25.76
CA ARG A 719 -40.41 -15.25 -26.59
C ARG A 719 -39.65 -16.38 -25.92
N PHE A 720 -38.61 -16.08 -25.14
CA PHE A 720 -37.83 -17.07 -24.39
C PHE A 720 -37.35 -16.53 -23.04
N THR A 721 -37.09 -17.44 -22.10
CA THR A 721 -36.47 -17.13 -20.80
C THR A 721 -35.45 -18.23 -20.51
N PHE A 722 -34.20 -17.84 -20.28
CA PHE A 722 -33.11 -18.76 -19.99
C PHE A 722 -33.38 -19.51 -18.66
N PRO A 723 -33.14 -20.82 -18.59
CA PRO A 723 -33.29 -21.60 -17.36
C PRO A 723 -32.47 -21.06 -16.18
N ALA A 724 -32.80 -21.49 -14.97
CA ALA A 724 -31.95 -21.25 -13.81
C ALA A 724 -30.67 -22.09 -13.90
N SER A 725 -29.54 -21.49 -13.50
CA SER A 725 -28.18 -22.03 -13.64
C SER A 725 -27.72 -22.18 -15.10
N THR A 726 -28.17 -21.30 -16.00
CA THR A 726 -27.59 -21.19 -17.35
C THR A 726 -26.45 -20.18 -17.35
N VAL A 727 -25.22 -20.68 -17.48
CA VAL A 727 -23.99 -19.89 -17.54
C VAL A 727 -23.37 -20.08 -18.93
N ILE A 728 -23.06 -18.98 -19.62
CA ILE A 728 -22.32 -19.00 -20.89
C ILE A 728 -20.83 -18.85 -20.54
N PRO A 729 -19.95 -19.81 -20.89
CA PRO A 729 -18.50 -19.66 -20.69
C PRO A 729 -17.93 -18.43 -21.40
N ALA A 730 -16.73 -18.00 -20.98
CA ALA A 730 -16.03 -16.88 -21.60
C ALA A 730 -15.89 -17.10 -23.11
N ARG A 731 -16.24 -16.09 -23.92
CA ARG A 731 -16.12 -16.11 -25.39
C ARG A 731 -16.90 -17.23 -26.11
N GLU A 732 -17.88 -17.87 -25.47
CA GLU A 732 -18.80 -18.85 -26.09
C GLU A 732 -20.21 -18.27 -26.40
N ALA A 733 -21.00 -19.04 -27.17
CA ALA A 733 -22.35 -18.68 -27.57
C ALA A 733 -23.45 -19.60 -26.99
N ALA A 734 -24.69 -19.11 -27.02
CA ALA A 734 -25.91 -19.84 -26.70
C ALA A 734 -26.96 -19.60 -27.81
N VAL A 735 -27.58 -20.67 -28.31
CA VAL A 735 -28.51 -20.64 -29.45
C VAL A 735 -29.92 -20.96 -28.98
N VAL A 736 -30.90 -20.15 -29.39
CA VAL A 736 -32.33 -20.40 -29.15
C VAL A 736 -33.06 -20.58 -30.48
N PHE A 737 -33.46 -21.80 -30.79
CA PHE A 737 -34.25 -22.15 -31.98
C PHE A 737 -35.76 -21.93 -31.79
N GLY A 738 -36.49 -21.71 -32.88
CA GLY A 738 -37.95 -21.53 -32.91
C GLY A 738 -38.78 -22.80 -32.69
N GLY A 739 -38.14 -23.97 -32.62
CA GLY A 739 -38.80 -25.27 -32.37
C GLY A 739 -37.88 -26.45 -32.68
N GLY A 740 -38.43 -27.47 -33.34
CA GLY A 740 -37.66 -28.61 -33.87
C GLY A 740 -37.16 -29.59 -32.81
N SER A 741 -36.09 -30.31 -33.14
CA SER A 741 -35.30 -31.12 -32.20
C SER A 741 -33.82 -31.04 -32.56
N PRO A 742 -33.14 -29.93 -32.19
CA PRO A 742 -31.83 -29.58 -32.74
C PRO A 742 -30.78 -30.69 -32.65
N THR A 743 -30.21 -31.08 -33.79
CA THR A 743 -29.16 -32.10 -33.92
C THR A 743 -28.03 -31.74 -34.90
N GLY A 744 -27.93 -30.46 -35.30
CA GLY A 744 -26.77 -29.90 -35.99
C GLY A 744 -25.49 -29.89 -35.14
N ASP A 745 -24.38 -29.49 -35.77
CA ASP A 745 -23.11 -29.24 -35.08
C ASP A 745 -23.09 -27.76 -34.67
N PHE A 746 -23.21 -27.49 -33.37
CA PHE A 746 -23.36 -26.14 -32.80
C PHE A 746 -22.15 -25.77 -31.94
N GLY A 747 -20.96 -26.20 -32.36
CA GLY A 747 -19.70 -25.98 -31.65
C GLY A 747 -19.77 -26.35 -30.16
N ASN A 748 -19.20 -25.49 -29.31
CA ASN A 748 -19.19 -25.71 -27.86
C ASN A 748 -20.59 -25.57 -27.23
N ALA A 749 -21.50 -24.82 -27.84
CA ALA A 749 -22.85 -24.59 -27.29
C ALA A 749 -23.63 -25.90 -27.12
N ALA A 750 -23.46 -26.86 -28.05
CA ALA A 750 -24.03 -28.20 -27.92
C ALA A 750 -23.46 -28.97 -26.74
N ALA A 751 -22.14 -28.92 -26.53
CA ALA A 751 -21.45 -29.63 -25.45
C ALA A 751 -21.78 -29.07 -24.06
N ASN A 752 -21.89 -27.74 -23.95
CA ASN A 752 -22.16 -27.03 -22.70
C ASN A 752 -23.67 -26.89 -22.38
N GLY A 753 -24.55 -27.44 -23.25
CA GLY A 753 -26.00 -27.45 -23.00
C GLY A 753 -26.69 -26.11 -23.22
N LEU A 754 -26.11 -25.26 -24.08
CA LEU A 754 -26.53 -23.89 -24.39
C LEU A 754 -27.37 -23.80 -25.69
N VAL A 755 -27.90 -24.92 -26.16
CA VAL A 755 -28.81 -25.00 -27.31
C VAL A 755 -30.23 -25.25 -26.80
N PHE A 756 -31.13 -24.32 -27.10
CA PHE A 756 -32.49 -24.26 -26.58
C PHE A 756 -33.54 -24.23 -27.69
N THR A 757 -34.79 -24.56 -27.34
CA THR A 757 -35.96 -24.48 -28.23
C THR A 757 -37.08 -23.67 -27.59
N ALA A 758 -37.62 -22.71 -28.33
CA ALA A 758 -38.66 -21.77 -27.89
C ALA A 758 -39.84 -21.75 -28.88
N THR A 759 -40.52 -20.61 -29.00
CA THR A 759 -41.39 -20.30 -30.15
C THR A 759 -41.18 -18.82 -30.48
N LEU A 760 -40.19 -18.56 -31.35
CA LEU A 760 -39.75 -17.21 -31.69
C LEU A 760 -40.79 -16.50 -32.54
N GLY A 761 -41.12 -17.01 -33.72
CA GLY A 761 -42.11 -16.41 -34.62
C GLY A 761 -41.71 -15.02 -35.09
N LEU A 762 -40.47 -14.91 -35.57
CA LEU A 762 -39.83 -13.71 -36.08
C LEU A 762 -40.45 -13.26 -37.42
N ASN A 763 -40.59 -11.94 -37.62
CA ASN A 763 -41.18 -11.42 -38.86
C ASN A 763 -40.13 -11.26 -39.98
N ASN A 764 -40.29 -12.02 -41.08
CA ASN A 764 -39.49 -11.95 -42.32
C ASN A 764 -39.45 -10.52 -42.93
N THR A 765 -40.46 -9.69 -42.67
CA THR A 765 -40.53 -8.31 -43.20
C THR A 765 -39.90 -7.24 -42.29
N GLY A 766 -39.32 -7.66 -41.15
CA GLY A 766 -38.63 -6.81 -40.20
C GLY A 766 -39.23 -6.89 -38.79
N ASP A 767 -38.38 -7.03 -37.78
CA ASP A 767 -38.75 -7.18 -36.37
C ASP A 767 -37.69 -6.54 -35.46
N THR A 768 -37.92 -6.58 -34.14
CA THR A 768 -36.97 -6.11 -33.12
C THR A 768 -36.76 -7.19 -32.07
N VAL A 769 -35.58 -7.82 -32.06
CA VAL A 769 -35.16 -8.76 -31.02
C VAL A 769 -34.54 -7.97 -29.86
N THR A 770 -34.96 -8.23 -28.63
CA THR A 770 -34.45 -7.57 -27.42
C THR A 770 -34.03 -8.59 -26.37
N LEU A 771 -32.76 -8.58 -26.00
CA LEU A 771 -32.21 -9.32 -24.86
C LEU A 771 -32.35 -8.49 -23.57
N LYS A 772 -32.77 -9.13 -22.48
CA LYS A 772 -32.95 -8.51 -21.16
C LYS A 772 -32.40 -9.37 -20.05
N ASP A 773 -31.95 -8.73 -18.97
CA ASP A 773 -31.44 -9.40 -17.77
C ASP A 773 -32.57 -10.00 -16.90
N ASP A 774 -32.21 -10.58 -15.76
CA ASP A 774 -33.15 -11.16 -14.78
C ASP A 774 -33.99 -10.10 -14.05
N LEU A 775 -33.49 -8.86 -13.96
CA LEU A 775 -34.20 -7.69 -13.42
C LEU A 775 -35.19 -7.08 -14.44
N GLY A 776 -35.07 -7.43 -15.72
CA GLY A 776 -35.89 -6.98 -16.83
C GLY A 776 -35.42 -5.69 -17.52
N ALA A 777 -34.18 -5.24 -17.28
CA ALA A 777 -33.56 -4.15 -18.03
C ALA A 777 -33.07 -4.67 -19.40
N THR A 778 -32.98 -3.78 -20.40
CA THR A 778 -32.51 -4.14 -21.73
C THR A 778 -30.99 -4.22 -21.78
N VAL A 779 -30.47 -5.40 -22.08
CA VAL A 779 -29.04 -5.68 -22.32
C VAL A 779 -28.67 -5.27 -23.74
N GLN A 780 -29.45 -5.72 -24.73
CA GLN A 780 -29.30 -5.28 -26.12
C GLN A 780 -30.64 -5.31 -26.86
N SER A 781 -30.78 -4.47 -27.89
CA SER A 781 -31.90 -4.57 -28.83
C SER A 781 -31.41 -4.38 -30.27
N VAL A 782 -31.78 -5.31 -31.14
CA VAL A 782 -31.45 -5.33 -32.56
C VAL A 782 -32.75 -5.22 -33.35
N THR A 783 -32.78 -4.35 -34.36
CA THR A 783 -33.92 -4.20 -35.28
C THR A 783 -33.43 -4.43 -36.69
N TYR A 784 -34.13 -5.29 -37.43
CA TYR A 784 -33.85 -5.58 -38.84
C TYR A 784 -35.08 -5.30 -39.71
N GLY A 785 -34.85 -5.04 -41.00
CA GLY A 785 -35.87 -4.74 -42.00
C GLY A 785 -36.23 -5.96 -42.87
N SER A 786 -36.50 -5.70 -44.15
CA SER A 786 -36.86 -6.72 -45.13
C SER A 786 -35.72 -7.70 -45.46
N GLU A 787 -34.48 -7.36 -45.11
CA GLU A 787 -33.28 -8.18 -45.30
C GLU A 787 -33.26 -9.46 -44.45
N GLY A 788 -34.07 -9.53 -43.39
CA GLY A 788 -34.33 -10.77 -42.66
C GLY A 788 -35.21 -11.78 -43.40
N GLY A 789 -35.78 -11.40 -44.55
CA GLY A 789 -36.63 -12.21 -45.42
C GLY A 789 -35.94 -12.63 -46.73
N ASP A 790 -34.62 -12.72 -46.75
CA ASP A 790 -33.79 -13.04 -47.92
C ASP A 790 -33.18 -14.47 -47.85
N ASP A 791 -33.97 -15.43 -47.34
CA ASP A 791 -33.67 -16.87 -47.27
C ASP A 791 -32.30 -17.20 -46.58
N GLN A 792 -31.94 -16.48 -45.51
CA GLN A 792 -30.69 -16.65 -44.73
C GLN A 792 -30.76 -15.93 -43.37
N SER A 793 -29.74 -16.09 -42.54
CA SER A 793 -29.58 -15.32 -41.30
C SER A 793 -28.92 -13.95 -41.56
N LEU A 794 -29.06 -13.10 -40.55
CA LEU A 794 -28.27 -11.91 -40.36
C LEU A 794 -27.25 -12.21 -39.25
N THR A 795 -25.97 -12.01 -39.54
CA THR A 795 -24.85 -12.20 -38.62
C THR A 795 -24.03 -10.92 -38.51
N ARG A 796 -23.07 -10.87 -37.59
CA ARG A 796 -22.09 -9.77 -37.49
C ARG A 796 -20.86 -10.09 -38.34
N SER A 797 -20.06 -9.06 -38.62
CA SER A 797 -18.79 -9.23 -39.34
C SER A 797 -17.85 -8.08 -38.96
N PRO A 798 -16.74 -8.34 -38.24
CA PRO A 798 -16.33 -9.63 -37.66
C PRO A 798 -17.25 -10.10 -36.52
N ASP A 799 -17.41 -11.42 -36.35
CA ASP A 799 -18.29 -12.09 -35.38
C ASP A 799 -18.11 -11.58 -33.95
N PHE A 800 -16.86 -11.39 -33.54
CA PHE A 800 -16.44 -11.12 -32.16
C PHE A 800 -16.65 -9.66 -31.73
N THR A 801 -17.47 -8.89 -32.46
CA THR A 801 -17.63 -7.44 -32.31
C THR A 801 -19.11 -7.04 -32.28
N ASN A 802 -19.44 -5.86 -31.77
CA ASN A 802 -20.79 -5.27 -31.89
C ASN A 802 -20.99 -4.59 -33.27
N ALA A 803 -20.33 -5.09 -34.32
CA ALA A 803 -20.47 -4.59 -35.69
C ALA A 803 -21.92 -4.68 -36.20
N PRO A 804 -22.33 -3.83 -37.18
CA PRO A 804 -23.65 -3.90 -37.78
C PRO A 804 -23.94 -5.28 -38.39
N PHE A 805 -25.20 -5.70 -38.30
CA PHE A 805 -25.67 -6.93 -38.92
C PHE A 805 -25.56 -6.86 -40.45
N VAL A 806 -25.00 -7.92 -41.03
CA VAL A 806 -24.92 -8.19 -42.46
C VAL A 806 -25.58 -9.53 -42.77
N LYS A 807 -25.82 -9.79 -44.05
CA LYS A 807 -26.30 -11.09 -44.54
C LYS A 807 -25.23 -12.16 -44.37
N HIS A 808 -25.60 -13.37 -43.98
CA HIS A 808 -24.63 -14.47 -43.79
C HIS A 808 -23.77 -14.71 -45.04
N THR A 809 -24.39 -14.82 -46.23
CA THR A 809 -23.69 -15.01 -47.52
C THR A 809 -22.94 -13.76 -48.02
N VAL A 810 -22.64 -12.82 -47.12
CA VAL A 810 -21.85 -11.60 -47.35
C VAL A 810 -20.73 -11.49 -46.30
N ALA A 811 -20.92 -12.04 -45.10
CA ALA A 811 -19.85 -12.28 -44.13
C ALA A 811 -19.03 -13.51 -44.54
N ASP A 812 -19.68 -14.66 -44.73
CA ASP A 812 -19.08 -15.84 -45.37
C ASP A 812 -18.95 -15.61 -46.88
N THR A 813 -17.73 -15.80 -47.39
CA THR A 813 -17.40 -15.71 -48.82
C THR A 813 -16.79 -17.02 -49.36
N ASP A 814 -16.83 -18.09 -48.58
CA ASP A 814 -16.04 -19.32 -48.77
C ASP A 814 -16.89 -20.45 -49.34
N ASP A 815 -17.98 -20.85 -48.66
CA ASP A 815 -18.91 -21.87 -49.18
C ASP A 815 -20.33 -21.36 -49.47
N ALA A 816 -20.65 -20.13 -49.04
CA ALA A 816 -21.95 -19.47 -49.14
C ALA A 816 -23.04 -20.10 -48.26
N SER A 817 -22.63 -20.56 -47.08
CA SER A 817 -23.49 -20.88 -45.95
C SER A 817 -24.47 -19.75 -45.62
N ARG A 818 -25.64 -20.15 -45.11
CA ARG A 818 -26.81 -19.27 -44.98
C ARG A 818 -27.13 -18.96 -43.51
N PHE A 819 -26.38 -19.53 -42.59
CA PHE A 819 -26.50 -19.47 -41.13
C PHE A 819 -25.32 -20.23 -40.48
N SER A 820 -24.91 -19.90 -39.25
CA SER A 820 -23.82 -20.58 -38.52
C SER A 820 -24.08 -20.77 -37.00
N PRO A 821 -25.28 -21.25 -36.58
CA PRO A 821 -25.67 -21.27 -35.16
C PRO A 821 -24.71 -22.07 -34.27
N GLY A 822 -24.19 -21.45 -33.21
CA GLY A 822 -23.26 -22.05 -32.25
C GLY A 822 -21.81 -22.09 -32.73
N THR A 823 -21.53 -21.47 -33.87
CA THR A 823 -20.23 -21.43 -34.54
C THR A 823 -19.91 -20.03 -35.06
N THR A 824 -18.67 -19.82 -35.48
CA THR A 824 -18.27 -18.68 -36.31
C THR A 824 -18.91 -18.75 -37.70
N ILE A 825 -18.89 -17.64 -38.45
CA ILE A 825 -19.41 -17.58 -39.84
C ILE A 825 -18.81 -18.59 -40.82
N PHE A 826 -17.71 -19.27 -40.45
CA PHE A 826 -17.07 -20.33 -41.25
C PHE A 826 -17.43 -21.76 -40.77
N GLY A 827 -18.36 -21.91 -39.82
CA GLY A 827 -18.77 -23.19 -39.25
C GLY A 827 -17.78 -23.80 -38.25
N ASP A 828 -16.73 -23.06 -37.87
CA ASP A 828 -15.79 -23.45 -36.83
C ASP A 828 -16.28 -23.02 -35.44
N ALA A 829 -16.03 -23.83 -34.41
CA ALA A 829 -16.39 -23.50 -33.03
C ALA A 829 -15.62 -22.27 -32.50
N PHE A 830 -16.18 -21.61 -31.48
CA PHE A 830 -15.55 -20.46 -30.80
C PHE A 830 -14.30 -20.86 -29.99
N THR A 831 -13.18 -21.13 -30.66
CA THR A 831 -12.00 -21.81 -30.06
C THR A 831 -10.90 -20.91 -29.52
N VAL A 832 -10.61 -19.74 -30.12
CA VAL A 832 -9.52 -18.84 -29.68
C VAL A 832 -9.96 -17.37 -29.75
N PRO A 833 -9.95 -16.63 -28.62
CA PRO A 833 -10.17 -15.18 -28.61
C PRO A 833 -9.04 -14.39 -29.30
N PRO A 834 -9.32 -13.20 -29.86
CA PRO A 834 -8.27 -12.25 -30.24
C PRO A 834 -7.33 -11.97 -29.06
N GLY A 835 -6.01 -11.95 -29.31
CA GLY A 835 -4.98 -11.79 -28.27
C GLY A 835 -4.78 -12.98 -27.32
N ALA A 836 -5.55 -14.07 -27.42
CA ALA A 836 -5.31 -15.30 -26.64
C ALA A 836 -4.12 -16.11 -27.18
N VAL A 837 -3.81 -15.97 -28.47
CA VAL A 837 -2.52 -16.33 -29.06
C VAL A 837 -2.00 -15.10 -29.80
N LEU A 838 -0.73 -14.74 -29.58
CA LEU A 838 -0.06 -13.59 -30.21
C LEU A 838 1.21 -14.03 -30.94
N LEU A 839 1.53 -13.37 -32.04
CA LEU A 839 2.85 -13.28 -32.66
C LEU A 839 3.77 -12.47 -31.74
N THR A 840 4.71 -13.14 -31.07
CA THR A 840 5.67 -12.49 -30.17
C THR A 840 6.97 -12.11 -30.86
N GLU A 841 7.45 -12.93 -31.80
CA GLU A 841 8.71 -12.68 -32.50
C GLU A 841 8.69 -13.26 -33.93
N VAL A 842 9.34 -12.58 -34.88
CA VAL A 842 9.44 -13.02 -36.29
C VAL A 842 10.88 -12.90 -36.79
N MET A 843 11.42 -14.01 -37.29
CA MET A 843 12.73 -14.10 -37.95
C MET A 843 12.54 -14.21 -39.47
N TYR A 844 12.58 -13.07 -40.17
CA TYR A 844 12.28 -13.03 -41.61
C TYR A 844 13.50 -12.77 -42.52
N ASP A 845 14.61 -12.20 -42.02
CA ASP A 845 15.82 -11.91 -42.82
C ASP A 845 17.09 -12.56 -42.20
N PRO A 846 17.19 -13.90 -42.14
CA PRO A 846 18.36 -14.58 -41.59
C PRO A 846 19.64 -14.35 -42.39
N THR A 847 20.80 -14.35 -41.73
CA THR A 847 22.08 -14.01 -42.40
C THR A 847 22.55 -15.07 -43.40
N GLY A 848 22.08 -14.96 -44.65
CA GLY A 848 22.85 -15.29 -45.86
C GLY A 848 22.19 -16.23 -46.87
N ALA A 849 21.29 -17.11 -46.45
CA ALA A 849 20.47 -17.94 -47.34
C ALA A 849 19.22 -18.43 -46.59
N ASP A 850 18.06 -17.99 -47.04
CA ASP A 850 16.93 -17.76 -46.14
C ASP A 850 16.02 -19.00 -46.00
N GLY A 851 16.01 -19.84 -47.06
CA GLY A 851 15.34 -21.14 -47.09
C GLY A 851 15.75 -22.05 -45.93
N GLY A 852 14.77 -22.45 -45.14
CA GLY A 852 14.93 -23.31 -43.98
C GLY A 852 15.46 -22.62 -42.72
N LEU A 853 15.58 -21.28 -42.68
CA LEU A 853 16.06 -20.52 -41.51
C LEU A 853 15.03 -19.55 -40.88
N GLU A 854 14.01 -19.14 -41.63
CA GLU A 854 12.94 -18.24 -41.16
C GLU A 854 11.97 -18.92 -40.19
N TRP A 855 11.49 -18.21 -39.19
CA TRP A 855 10.55 -18.72 -38.19
C TRP A 855 9.68 -17.63 -37.55
N VAL A 856 8.62 -18.06 -36.87
CA VAL A 856 7.66 -17.22 -36.13
C VAL A 856 7.47 -17.83 -34.74
N GLU A 857 7.59 -17.03 -33.68
CA GLU A 857 7.15 -17.40 -32.33
C GLU A 857 5.69 -16.96 -32.12
N ILE A 858 4.90 -17.86 -31.52
CA ILE A 858 3.58 -17.55 -30.98
C ILE A 858 3.50 -17.83 -29.49
N CYS A 859 2.79 -16.98 -28.75
CA CYS A 859 2.59 -17.08 -27.30
C CYS A 859 1.10 -17.23 -26.96
N ASN A 860 0.74 -18.27 -26.20
CA ASN A 860 -0.58 -18.42 -25.60
C ASN A 860 -0.64 -17.57 -24.32
N THR A 861 -1.52 -16.58 -24.31
CA THR A 861 -1.64 -15.61 -23.20
C THR A 861 -2.64 -16.04 -22.12
N THR A 862 -3.20 -17.25 -22.22
CA THR A 862 -4.25 -17.79 -21.35
C THR A 862 -3.75 -18.88 -20.40
N ASP A 863 -4.54 -19.17 -19.36
CA ASP A 863 -4.25 -20.22 -18.37
C ASP A 863 -4.70 -21.63 -18.80
N GLN A 864 -5.28 -21.78 -20.00
CA GLN A 864 -5.64 -23.06 -20.61
C GLN A 864 -4.72 -23.40 -21.79
N ALA A 865 -4.58 -24.69 -22.10
CA ALA A 865 -3.85 -25.11 -23.29
C ALA A 865 -4.75 -24.98 -24.54
N ILE A 866 -4.24 -24.37 -25.60
CA ILE A 866 -4.99 -24.05 -26.83
C ILE A 866 -4.69 -25.09 -27.92
N ASP A 867 -5.73 -25.67 -28.52
CA ASP A 867 -5.62 -26.53 -29.70
C ASP A 867 -5.36 -25.66 -30.94
N LEU A 868 -4.19 -25.84 -31.57
CA LEU A 868 -3.78 -25.09 -32.75
C LEU A 868 -4.28 -25.68 -34.06
N SER A 869 -4.91 -26.87 -34.07
CA SER A 869 -5.40 -27.53 -35.31
C SER A 869 -6.50 -26.76 -36.05
N LYS A 870 -6.99 -25.66 -35.45
CA LYS A 870 -7.94 -24.70 -36.02
C LYS A 870 -7.32 -23.35 -36.38
N LEU A 871 -6.02 -23.14 -36.16
CA LEU A 871 -5.33 -21.89 -36.43
C LEU A 871 -4.45 -21.99 -37.67
N SER A 872 -4.11 -20.84 -38.26
CA SER A 872 -3.10 -20.77 -39.33
C SER A 872 -2.26 -19.51 -39.26
N LEU A 873 -1.02 -19.63 -39.76
CA LEU A 873 -0.20 -18.47 -40.13
C LEU A 873 -0.38 -18.19 -41.62
N GLY A 874 -0.38 -16.91 -42.01
CA GLY A 874 -0.31 -16.45 -43.40
C GLY A 874 0.61 -15.24 -43.53
N TRP A 875 1.25 -15.07 -44.69
CA TRP A 875 2.26 -14.03 -44.89
C TRP A 875 2.33 -13.51 -46.33
N GLY A 876 2.86 -12.30 -46.48
CA GLY A 876 3.14 -11.67 -47.77
C GLY A 876 2.97 -10.15 -47.82
N GLY A 877 3.46 -9.53 -48.89
CA GLY A 877 3.46 -8.07 -49.09
C GLY A 877 2.26 -7.45 -49.80
N ASN A 878 1.45 -8.22 -50.53
CA ASN A 878 0.19 -7.71 -51.11
C ASN A 878 -1.00 -8.03 -50.20
N ASP A 879 -0.97 -9.24 -49.66
CA ASP A 879 -1.89 -9.84 -48.70
C ASP A 879 -1.19 -11.08 -48.08
N TYR A 880 -1.81 -11.64 -47.05
CA TYR A 880 -1.32 -12.80 -46.32
C TYR A 880 -1.52 -14.16 -47.06
N THR A 881 -1.81 -14.14 -48.37
CA THR A 881 -1.98 -15.37 -49.19
C THR A 881 -0.75 -15.77 -49.99
N SER A 882 0.39 -15.05 -49.82
CA SER A 882 1.62 -15.40 -50.55
C SER A 882 2.18 -16.74 -50.09
N GLY A 883 2.07 -17.04 -48.79
CA GLY A 883 2.17 -18.38 -48.20
C GLY A 883 1.26 -18.48 -46.97
N SER A 884 0.80 -19.68 -46.64
CA SER A 884 0.04 -19.94 -45.42
C SER A 884 0.15 -21.41 -44.98
N ILE A 885 -0.02 -21.68 -43.68
CA ILE A 885 0.05 -23.01 -43.08
C ILE A 885 -0.92 -23.17 -41.90
N THR A 886 -1.68 -24.28 -41.89
CA THR A 886 -2.48 -24.67 -40.72
C THR A 886 -1.55 -25.23 -39.66
N LEU A 887 -1.68 -24.74 -38.42
CA LEU A 887 -0.89 -25.20 -37.30
C LEU A 887 -1.41 -26.56 -36.80
N GLU A 888 -0.57 -27.38 -36.15
CA GLU A 888 -0.99 -28.68 -35.59
C GLU A 888 -0.53 -28.84 -34.14
N GLY A 889 -1.38 -29.44 -33.29
CA GLY A 889 -1.03 -29.78 -31.91
C GLY A 889 -1.64 -28.83 -30.87
N THR A 890 -0.99 -28.66 -29.72
CA THR A 890 -1.57 -27.96 -28.57
C THR A 890 -0.54 -27.08 -27.86
N LEU A 891 -0.74 -25.76 -27.94
CA LEU A 891 0.07 -24.74 -27.31
C LEU A 891 -0.21 -24.70 -25.80
N PRO A 892 0.76 -24.97 -24.91
CA PRO A 892 0.52 -25.00 -23.46
C PRO A 892 0.01 -23.66 -22.91
N ALA A 893 -0.69 -23.71 -21.77
CA ALA A 893 -1.06 -22.52 -21.01
C ALA A 893 0.17 -21.66 -20.67
N ASN A 894 0.12 -20.36 -20.93
CA ASN A 894 1.26 -19.43 -20.79
C ASN A 894 2.53 -19.89 -21.56
N GLY A 895 2.38 -20.69 -22.62
CA GLY A 895 3.48 -21.27 -23.40
C GLY A 895 3.74 -20.52 -24.70
N VAL A 896 5.02 -20.37 -25.04
CA VAL A 896 5.47 -20.02 -26.40
C VAL A 896 5.74 -21.27 -27.23
N TRP A 897 5.56 -21.19 -28.54
CA TRP A 897 6.02 -22.15 -29.54
C TRP A 897 6.71 -21.44 -30.68
N VAL A 898 7.83 -21.99 -31.15
CA VAL A 898 8.49 -21.52 -32.38
C VAL A 898 8.19 -22.46 -33.55
N ILE A 899 7.64 -21.87 -34.62
CA ILE A 899 7.16 -22.52 -35.83
C ILE A 899 8.02 -22.05 -36.99
N GLY A 900 8.68 -22.98 -37.68
CA GLY A 900 9.48 -22.69 -38.87
C GLY A 900 10.86 -23.33 -38.87
N GLY A 901 11.79 -22.70 -39.59
CA GLY A 901 13.23 -22.84 -39.44
C GLY A 901 13.79 -24.28 -39.38
N PRO A 902 13.41 -25.24 -40.23
CA PRO A 902 13.79 -26.65 -40.10
C PRO A 902 15.30 -26.93 -40.23
N THR A 903 16.12 -25.93 -40.54
CA THR A 903 17.59 -25.98 -40.49
C THR A 903 18.21 -24.96 -39.52
N SER A 904 17.39 -24.21 -38.79
CA SER A 904 17.78 -23.29 -37.72
C SER A 904 18.27 -24.02 -36.47
N SER A 905 19.07 -23.31 -35.70
CA SER A 905 19.60 -23.70 -34.40
C SER A 905 20.24 -22.51 -33.73
N ALA A 906 20.57 -22.64 -32.44
CA ALA A 906 21.44 -21.73 -31.66
C ALA A 906 22.89 -21.60 -32.20
N SER A 907 23.15 -21.91 -33.47
CA SER A 907 24.42 -21.64 -34.18
C SER A 907 24.27 -20.92 -35.52
N ASN A 908 23.02 -20.65 -35.97
CA ASN A 908 22.75 -20.01 -37.26
C ASN A 908 21.46 -19.17 -37.35
N ALA A 909 20.46 -19.39 -36.49
CA ALA A 909 19.28 -18.53 -36.29
C ALA A 909 18.48 -19.08 -35.08
N SER A 910 18.95 -18.83 -33.85
CA SER A 910 18.34 -19.30 -32.58
C SER A 910 16.81 -19.28 -32.65
N PRO A 911 16.11 -20.40 -32.37
CA PRO A 911 16.04 -20.92 -31.00
C PRO A 911 15.97 -22.47 -30.94
N SER A 912 15.21 -23.02 -29.98
CA SER A 912 14.66 -24.39 -30.03
C SER A 912 13.30 -24.34 -30.73
N LEU A 913 13.03 -25.29 -31.62
CA LEU A 913 11.80 -25.33 -32.43
C LEU A 913 10.78 -26.31 -31.83
N ASP A 914 9.51 -25.93 -31.83
CA ASP A 914 8.39 -26.80 -31.45
C ASP A 914 7.77 -27.47 -32.69
N ASP A 915 7.59 -26.70 -33.78
CA ASP A 915 7.24 -27.25 -35.11
C ASP A 915 8.27 -26.83 -36.18
N ALA A 916 9.09 -27.80 -36.57
CA ALA A 916 10.21 -27.62 -37.51
C ALA A 916 9.74 -27.77 -38.98
N VAL A 917 9.07 -26.76 -39.51
CA VAL A 917 8.39 -26.77 -40.82
C VAL A 917 8.94 -25.71 -41.79
N GLU A 918 9.10 -26.06 -43.06
CA GLU A 918 9.57 -25.13 -44.09
C GLU A 918 8.43 -24.17 -44.50
N LEU A 919 8.57 -22.88 -44.19
CA LEU A 919 7.66 -21.82 -44.65
C LEU A 919 7.84 -21.65 -46.17
N LEU A 920 6.82 -22.04 -46.96
CA LEU A 920 6.89 -22.06 -48.43
C LEU A 920 5.73 -21.30 -49.10
N PRO A 921 6.02 -20.28 -49.92
CA PRO A 921 7.32 -19.62 -50.09
C PRO A 921 7.82 -19.01 -48.78
N ASN A 922 9.11 -18.70 -48.73
CA ASN A 922 9.74 -17.93 -47.66
C ASN A 922 8.93 -16.71 -47.21
N LEU A 923 9.18 -16.27 -45.98
CA LEU A 923 8.86 -14.92 -45.52
C LEU A 923 9.53 -13.89 -46.46
N GLN A 924 9.03 -12.65 -46.46
CA GLN A 924 9.44 -11.64 -47.43
C GLN A 924 10.25 -10.56 -46.73
N ASN A 925 11.48 -10.30 -47.18
CA ASN A 925 12.48 -9.51 -46.44
C ASN A 925 12.25 -7.98 -46.47
N SER A 926 11.03 -7.53 -46.74
CA SER A 926 10.54 -6.14 -46.69
C SER A 926 11.34 -5.11 -47.51
N GLY A 927 11.08 -3.82 -47.26
CA GLY A 927 11.72 -2.69 -47.94
C GLY A 927 10.78 -1.51 -48.18
N ALA A 928 10.77 -0.97 -49.41
CA ALA A 928 10.07 0.27 -49.78
C ALA A 928 8.52 0.19 -49.73
N THR A 929 8.00 -1.01 -49.55
CA THR A 929 6.62 -1.33 -49.13
C THR A 929 6.77 -2.36 -48.01
N ALA A 930 5.89 -2.29 -47.00
CA ALA A 930 5.89 -3.24 -45.89
C ALA A 930 5.36 -4.62 -46.33
N ASP A 931 5.94 -5.66 -45.75
CA ASP A 931 5.44 -7.04 -45.79
C ASP A 931 4.83 -7.38 -44.42
N GLY A 932 4.22 -8.56 -44.25
CA GLY A 932 3.67 -8.94 -42.95
C GLY A 932 3.47 -10.44 -42.76
N VAL A 933 3.37 -10.81 -41.48
CA VAL A 933 2.95 -12.13 -40.98
C VAL A 933 1.68 -11.92 -40.15
N ALA A 934 0.73 -12.83 -40.28
CA ALA A 934 -0.56 -12.79 -39.60
C ALA A 934 -0.95 -14.16 -39.04
N LEU A 935 -1.60 -14.13 -37.88
CA LEU A 935 -2.24 -15.29 -37.25
C LEU A 935 -3.75 -15.25 -37.48
N PHE A 936 -4.35 -16.40 -37.74
CA PHE A 936 -5.77 -16.55 -38.06
C PHE A 936 -6.43 -17.66 -37.22
N ASN A 937 -7.64 -17.42 -36.71
CA ASN A 937 -8.46 -18.40 -35.99
C ASN A 937 -9.34 -19.23 -36.95
N PHE A 938 -8.71 -19.76 -37.99
CA PHE A 938 -9.25 -20.76 -38.94
C PHE A 938 -8.09 -21.43 -39.69
N THR A 939 -8.35 -22.58 -40.30
CA THR A 939 -7.32 -23.32 -41.07
C THR A 939 -6.89 -22.58 -42.35
N ALA A 940 -5.68 -22.84 -42.84
CA ALA A 940 -5.04 -22.06 -43.91
C ALA A 940 -5.79 -22.05 -45.26
N SER A 941 -6.75 -22.95 -45.48
CA SER A 941 -7.62 -22.92 -46.65
C SER A 941 -8.60 -21.75 -46.70
N HIS A 942 -8.83 -21.05 -45.58
CA HIS A 942 -9.73 -19.89 -45.49
C HIS A 942 -8.97 -18.54 -45.40
N VAL A 943 -7.63 -18.57 -45.47
CA VAL A 943 -6.80 -17.35 -45.57
C VAL A 943 -6.94 -16.78 -46.99
N LYS A 944 -7.51 -15.59 -47.09
CA LYS A 944 -7.76 -14.82 -48.33
C LYS A 944 -7.25 -13.39 -48.18
N SER A 945 -7.19 -12.66 -49.29
CA SER A 945 -6.81 -11.24 -49.33
C SER A 945 -7.80 -10.28 -48.62
N THR A 946 -8.82 -10.80 -47.95
CA THR A 946 -9.85 -10.05 -47.22
C THR A 946 -10.15 -10.62 -45.85
N THR A 947 -9.51 -11.73 -45.43
CA THR A 947 -9.80 -12.32 -44.13
C THR A 947 -9.03 -11.57 -43.05
N VAL A 948 -9.73 -11.18 -41.98
CA VAL A 948 -9.18 -10.39 -40.88
C VAL A 948 -8.33 -11.31 -39.99
N PRO A 949 -7.08 -10.93 -39.65
CA PRO A 949 -6.26 -11.66 -38.69
C PRO A 949 -6.79 -11.52 -37.26
N VAL A 950 -6.42 -12.45 -36.38
CA VAL A 950 -6.64 -12.29 -34.92
C VAL A 950 -5.46 -11.62 -34.21
N ASP A 951 -4.31 -11.55 -34.89
CA ASP A 951 -3.13 -10.76 -34.55
C ASP A 951 -2.21 -10.69 -35.79
N ALA A 952 -1.48 -9.59 -35.96
CA ALA A 952 -0.62 -9.35 -37.11
C ALA A 952 0.69 -8.62 -36.73
N VAL A 953 1.70 -8.75 -37.58
CA VAL A 953 2.94 -7.96 -37.54
C VAL A 953 3.26 -7.49 -38.96
N ILE A 954 3.08 -6.20 -39.21
CA ILE A 954 3.35 -5.51 -40.49
C ILE A 954 4.68 -4.76 -40.36
N TYR A 955 5.69 -5.20 -41.11
CA TYR A 955 7.07 -4.73 -40.97
C TYR A 955 7.63 -4.10 -42.26
N GLY A 956 8.35 -3.00 -42.11
CA GLY A 956 9.07 -2.32 -43.19
C GLY A 956 8.92 -0.80 -43.17
N THR A 957 8.68 -0.17 -44.33
CA THR A 957 8.65 1.30 -44.42
C THR A 957 7.28 1.94 -44.66
N SER A 958 6.33 1.25 -45.32
CA SER A 958 4.97 1.75 -45.52
C SER A 958 4.02 0.67 -46.03
N ASN A 959 2.87 0.48 -45.36
CA ASN A 959 1.80 -0.41 -45.79
C ASN A 959 1.00 0.19 -46.97
N THR A 960 1.64 0.40 -48.12
CA THR A 960 0.97 0.97 -49.31
C THR A 960 0.02 -0.01 -50.00
N ASN A 961 0.13 -1.30 -49.67
CA ASN A 961 -0.68 -2.37 -50.26
C ASN A 961 -1.97 -2.65 -49.48
N ASN A 962 -2.10 -2.11 -48.25
CA ASN A 962 -3.26 -2.26 -47.36
C ASN A 962 -3.39 -3.70 -46.81
N LEU A 963 -2.27 -4.26 -46.33
CA LEU A 963 -2.28 -5.42 -45.43
C LEU A 963 -3.20 -5.12 -44.24
N LEU A 964 -3.98 -6.11 -43.82
CA LEU A 964 -5.00 -5.92 -42.79
C LEU A 964 -4.41 -6.05 -41.38
N ASP A 965 -4.83 -5.16 -40.49
CA ASP A 965 -4.69 -5.34 -39.03
C ASP A 965 -5.82 -6.20 -38.46
N GLU A 966 -5.73 -6.54 -37.18
CA GLU A 966 -6.73 -7.32 -36.43
C GLU A 966 -8.08 -6.60 -36.25
N THR A 967 -8.18 -5.32 -36.59
CA THR A 967 -9.45 -4.59 -36.68
C THR A 967 -10.14 -4.78 -38.04
N GLY A 968 -9.44 -5.36 -39.02
CA GLY A 968 -9.87 -5.49 -40.41
C GLY A 968 -9.71 -4.21 -41.23
N ALA A 969 -8.95 -3.24 -40.72
CA ALA A 969 -8.59 -2.02 -41.43
C ALA A 969 -7.23 -2.19 -42.12
N ALA A 970 -6.86 -1.21 -42.95
CA ALA A 970 -5.53 -1.15 -43.54
C ALA A 970 -4.53 -0.73 -42.46
N GLY A 971 -3.75 -1.69 -41.96
CA GLY A 971 -2.93 -1.53 -40.76
C GLY A 971 -1.85 -0.47 -40.88
N ALA A 972 -1.34 -0.05 -39.72
CA ALA A 972 -0.12 0.72 -39.62
C ALA A 972 1.10 -0.11 -40.11
N VAL A 973 2.30 0.43 -39.90
CA VAL A 973 3.52 -0.38 -39.90
C VAL A 973 3.99 -0.39 -38.46
N ASP A 974 4.07 -1.57 -37.87
CA ASP A 974 4.32 -1.76 -36.44
C ASP A 974 5.81 -1.58 -36.12
N VAL A 975 6.66 -2.02 -37.05
CA VAL A 975 8.13 -2.03 -36.90
C VAL A 975 8.84 -1.75 -38.23
N GLY A 976 10.01 -1.12 -38.16
CA GLY A 976 10.87 -0.89 -39.32
C GLY A 976 11.52 -2.17 -39.85
N ASP A 977 12.24 -2.07 -40.98
CA ASP A 977 13.06 -3.19 -41.47
C ASP A 977 14.10 -3.61 -40.42
N ALA A 978 14.06 -4.86 -39.95
CA ALA A 978 15.12 -5.44 -39.13
C ALA A 978 16.41 -5.66 -39.95
N PRO A 979 17.61 -5.45 -39.38
CA PRO A 979 18.86 -5.81 -40.03
C PRO A 979 19.02 -7.32 -40.21
N SER A 980 19.54 -7.75 -41.37
CA SER A 980 19.82 -9.18 -41.64
C SER A 980 20.58 -9.87 -40.51
N GLY A 981 20.00 -10.95 -39.98
CA GLY A 981 20.44 -11.65 -38.77
C GLY A 981 19.75 -11.24 -37.48
N GLN A 982 18.73 -10.37 -37.53
CA GLN A 982 17.92 -9.96 -36.38
C GLN A 982 16.43 -10.25 -36.62
N THR A 983 15.70 -10.43 -35.52
CA THR A 983 14.26 -10.60 -35.45
C THR A 983 13.52 -9.26 -35.34
N VAL A 984 12.18 -9.31 -35.42
CA VAL A 984 11.31 -8.27 -34.84
C VAL A 984 10.53 -8.86 -33.67
N GLU A 985 10.60 -8.21 -32.50
CA GLU A 985 10.05 -8.67 -31.22
C GLU A 985 8.95 -7.71 -30.71
N ARG A 986 7.87 -8.26 -30.14
CA ARG A 986 6.79 -7.49 -29.50
C ARG A 986 7.20 -7.05 -28.09
N THR A 987 7.46 -5.76 -27.92
CA THR A 987 8.02 -5.16 -26.68
C THR A 987 6.99 -4.88 -25.57
N GLU A 988 5.87 -5.61 -25.51
CA GLU A 988 4.89 -5.49 -24.43
C GLU A 988 5.43 -6.04 -23.09
N PRO A 989 5.32 -5.31 -21.96
CA PRO A 989 5.82 -5.77 -20.67
C PRO A 989 5.23 -7.13 -20.26
N GLY A 990 6.10 -8.12 -20.07
CA GLY A 990 5.73 -9.46 -19.59
C GLY A 990 5.32 -10.47 -20.67
N ARG A 991 5.56 -10.21 -21.96
CA ARG A 991 5.26 -11.15 -23.06
C ARG A 991 6.46 -11.63 -23.88
N SER A 992 7.64 -11.04 -23.70
CA SER A 992 8.92 -11.66 -24.09
C SER A 992 9.34 -12.67 -23.02
N LEU A 993 9.40 -13.97 -23.37
CA LEU A 993 10.07 -14.99 -22.55
C LEU A 993 11.55 -15.04 -22.93
N GLY A 994 12.26 -13.99 -22.53
CA GLY A 994 13.61 -13.65 -22.97
C GLY A 994 14.56 -14.85 -23.11
N HIS A 995 15.18 -14.95 -24.29
CA HIS A 995 16.18 -15.96 -24.62
C HIS A 995 17.28 -16.04 -23.54
N PRO A 996 17.85 -17.24 -23.28
CA PRO A 996 18.86 -17.42 -22.24
C PRO A 996 20.11 -16.57 -22.54
N ALA A 997 20.31 -15.53 -21.70
CA ALA A 997 21.21 -14.40 -21.94
C ALA A 997 22.52 -14.74 -22.67
N GLY A 998 22.63 -14.23 -23.91
CA GLY A 998 23.77 -14.45 -24.81
C GLY A 998 23.43 -15.23 -26.09
N ALA A 999 22.20 -15.12 -26.60
CA ALA A 999 21.76 -15.71 -27.87
C ALA A 999 21.57 -14.68 -29.01
N ASP A 1000 21.74 -13.39 -28.70
CA ASP A 1000 21.54 -12.21 -29.56
C ASP A 1000 22.89 -11.50 -29.88
#